data_AF-A0AA36MMJ2-F1
#
_entry.id   AF-A0AA36MMJ2-F1
#
_cell.length_a   1.000
_cell.length_b   1.000
_cell.length_c   1.000
_cell.angle_alpha   90.00
_cell.angle_beta   90.00
_cell.angle_gamma   90.00
#
_symmetry.space_group_name_H-M   'P 1'
#
loop_
_entity.id
_entity.type
_entity.pdbx_description
1 polymer ?
#
loop_
_entity_poly.entity_id
_entity_poly.type
_entity_poly.pdbx_seq_one_letter_code
_entity_poly.pdbx_strand_id
1 'polypeptide(L)'
;MSPSPGSKVASRAIKASLDAILASMDEDSEYVQLVAHHRRKFKVPWEEMHSFLEQLCRSCLSVLTAQQGRDHMAMQLRRLQQDLKREREDFKAKLVECNLTALKQLDVAKGGSGSWEDNDKVIFYEPMKYLSEAHRDLVLMVVKEKLRQLLEGTAPGSFLSELQRSLGLDPASLRQESGQKAEDVEEDDEEEEENHALEVARAAARRAQDLLAVSSKELEETKKSLVQLQVQVEERGAALAEAQQQLEAGERYRQQLVQAMDRLKDQGLEPMEATFVLSETFASLDGTFTDFESLFENAPEDCTSENVAQWHRQHGIQSLVSVDIQPDAVRRRSSLRCRYQDPQEAQEALQLLQDTVVTSEGGQSQVHAKRAGEGLVARVKSKARGKVEEADGKAKTERAESKGIDKVREELRKGSQADGLCATGDGFREGKRETSKPRRADLQAEVAQKSQQLEETTEENKKLKVCLEELQAKVRQLMGNCKERGMEKEIDEIATNIGLKRVLSCPSRFDILYQDAFLRMERLERLRAQFQAERSGSNQEAPEASVRSLIEHSPLVILQQLLSEGPAGFALQGGSPKRRLLHSQSERTAVPASSASPASPTGRSPGAATIAPRPFPPSAHAPKAPSPKAPHAPRSPVLPGLRPRLHVSASAPSLPCALPPLWKKRQ
;
A
#
# COMPACT_ATOMS: atom_id res chain seq x y z
N MET A 1 -13.75 -9.22 38.73
CA MET A 1 -13.36 -9.05 37.31
C MET A 1 -12.64 -10.31 36.87
N SER A 2 -13.22 -11.07 35.95
CA SER A 2 -12.63 -12.30 35.42
C SER A 2 -11.47 -11.92 34.48
N PRO A 3 -10.26 -12.48 34.62
CA PRO A 3 -9.18 -12.20 33.68
C PRO A 3 -9.60 -12.61 32.27
N SER A 4 -9.37 -11.71 31.31
CA SER A 4 -9.62 -11.93 29.88
C SER A 4 -9.01 -13.28 29.44
N PRO A 5 -9.69 -14.07 28.59
CA PRO A 5 -9.16 -15.34 28.11
C PRO A 5 -7.76 -15.21 27.48
N GLY A 6 -7.41 -14.06 26.90
CA GLY A 6 -6.07 -13.78 26.38
C GLY A 6 -4.98 -13.67 27.45
N SER A 7 -5.30 -13.23 28.67
CA SER A 7 -4.35 -13.14 29.79
C SER A 7 -3.90 -14.52 30.28
N LYS A 8 -4.80 -15.51 30.24
CA LYS A 8 -4.50 -16.89 30.64
C LYS A 8 -3.56 -17.58 29.64
N VAL A 9 -3.68 -17.28 28.35
CA VAL A 9 -2.81 -17.85 27.31
C VAL A 9 -1.40 -17.26 27.41
N ALA A 10 -1.27 -15.95 27.58
CA ALA A 10 0.03 -15.29 27.77
C ALA A 10 0.74 -15.78 29.04
N SER A 11 0.00 -15.96 30.15
CA SER A 11 0.56 -16.47 31.40
C SER A 11 1.08 -17.92 31.27
N ARG A 12 0.42 -18.76 30.49
CA ARG A 12 0.88 -20.14 30.22
C ARG A 12 2.13 -20.17 29.35
N ALA A 13 2.20 -19.33 28.32
CA ALA A 13 3.39 -19.23 27.46
C ALA A 13 4.62 -18.73 28.24
N ILE A 14 4.46 -17.68 29.07
CA ILE A 14 5.55 -17.17 29.92
C ILE A 14 6.02 -18.24 30.90
N LYS A 15 5.09 -19.00 31.50
CA LYS A 15 5.44 -20.09 32.40
C LYS A 15 6.23 -21.19 31.68
N ALA A 16 5.79 -21.62 30.50
CA ALA A 16 6.50 -22.64 29.72
C ALA A 16 7.91 -22.18 29.30
N SER A 17 8.07 -20.92 28.89
CA SER A 17 9.40 -20.38 28.55
C SER A 17 10.32 -20.24 29.77
N LEU A 18 9.77 -19.87 30.93
CA LEU A 18 10.52 -19.82 32.19
C LEU A 18 11.00 -21.22 32.57
N ASP A 19 10.10 -22.21 32.54
CA ASP A 19 10.40 -23.58 32.93
C ASP A 19 11.50 -24.17 32.00
N ALA A 20 11.47 -23.85 30.70
CA ALA A 20 12.51 -24.25 29.75
C ALA A 20 13.87 -23.57 30.01
N ILE A 21 13.86 -22.27 30.37
CA ILE A 21 15.10 -21.54 30.70
C ILE A 21 15.72 -22.09 31.97
N LEU A 22 14.92 -22.33 33.01
CA LEU A 22 15.39 -22.90 34.27
C LEU A 22 15.97 -24.31 34.04
N ALA A 23 15.29 -25.14 33.25
CA ALA A 23 15.81 -26.45 32.86
C ALA A 23 17.17 -26.35 32.14
N SER A 24 17.31 -25.43 31.17
CA SER A 24 18.61 -25.24 30.49
C SER A 24 19.72 -24.73 31.41
N MET A 25 19.35 -23.91 32.41
CA MET A 25 20.30 -23.38 33.38
C MET A 25 20.76 -24.48 34.34
N ASP A 26 19.88 -25.41 34.71
CA ASP A 26 20.22 -26.57 35.53
C ASP A 26 21.10 -27.59 34.77
N GLU A 27 20.97 -27.67 33.45
CA GLU A 27 21.83 -28.51 32.60
C GLU A 27 23.21 -27.88 32.32
N ASP A 28 23.34 -26.56 32.45
CA ASP A 28 24.61 -25.86 32.19
C ASP A 28 25.57 -25.99 33.39
N SER A 29 26.58 -26.84 33.20
CA SER A 29 27.66 -27.08 34.16
C SER A 29 28.32 -25.79 34.66
N GLU A 30 28.53 -24.78 33.80
CA GLU A 30 29.17 -23.54 34.21
C GLU A 30 28.27 -22.72 35.14
N TYR A 31 26.97 -22.71 34.86
CA TYR A 31 25.98 -22.06 35.69
C TYR A 31 25.86 -22.75 37.06
N VAL A 32 25.75 -24.08 37.10
CA VAL A 32 25.69 -24.84 38.35
C VAL A 32 26.92 -24.57 39.21
N GLN A 33 28.11 -24.49 38.61
CA GLN A 33 29.35 -24.14 39.32
C GLN A 33 29.33 -22.70 39.86
N LEU A 34 28.79 -21.75 39.08
CA LEU A 34 28.66 -20.35 39.50
C LEU A 34 27.69 -20.19 40.67
N VAL A 35 26.52 -20.83 40.61
CA VAL A 35 25.55 -20.80 41.71
C VAL A 35 26.12 -21.50 42.95
N ALA A 36 26.81 -22.63 42.79
CA ALA A 36 27.50 -23.29 43.89
C ALA A 36 28.60 -22.42 44.52
N HIS A 37 29.34 -21.66 43.70
CA HIS A 37 30.34 -20.69 44.18
C HIS A 37 29.69 -19.58 45.01
N HIS A 38 28.62 -18.96 44.50
CA HIS A 38 27.91 -17.91 45.21
C HIS A 38 27.21 -18.41 46.47
N ARG A 39 26.65 -19.62 46.46
CA ARG A 39 26.11 -20.29 47.63
C ARG A 39 27.14 -20.40 48.74
N ARG A 40 28.36 -20.88 48.43
CA ARG A 40 29.45 -21.00 49.41
C ARG A 40 29.91 -19.64 49.92
N LYS A 41 29.98 -18.64 49.03
CA LYS A 41 30.44 -17.29 49.36
C LYS A 41 29.47 -16.55 50.30
N PHE A 42 28.16 -16.68 50.07
CA PHE A 42 27.13 -15.95 50.80
C PHE A 42 26.43 -16.77 51.89
N LYS A 43 26.75 -18.07 52.02
CA LYS A 43 26.13 -19.01 52.99
C LYS A 43 24.60 -19.08 52.89
N VAL A 44 24.06 -18.91 51.68
CA VAL A 44 22.62 -19.01 51.42
C VAL A 44 22.25 -20.48 51.14
N PRO A 45 21.11 -20.99 51.65
CA PRO A 45 20.58 -22.30 51.25
C PRO A 45 20.34 -22.40 49.74
N TRP A 46 20.40 -23.61 49.18
CA TRP A 46 20.24 -23.80 47.73
C TRP A 46 18.83 -23.39 47.28
N GLU A 47 17.83 -23.71 48.09
CA GLU A 47 16.41 -23.46 47.84
C GLU A 47 16.11 -21.96 47.74
N GLU A 48 16.74 -21.15 48.60
CA GLU A 48 16.58 -19.69 48.59
C GLU A 48 17.29 -19.05 47.39
N MET A 49 18.49 -19.53 47.05
CA MET A 49 19.22 -19.04 45.88
C MET A 49 18.47 -19.38 44.59
N HIS A 50 17.94 -20.61 44.48
CA HIS A 50 17.15 -21.06 43.34
C HIS A 50 15.85 -20.27 43.23
N SER A 51 15.13 -20.05 44.33
CA SER A 51 13.92 -19.21 44.35
C SER A 51 14.20 -17.78 43.91
N PHE A 52 15.32 -17.20 44.35
CA PHE A 52 15.76 -15.87 43.92
C PHE A 52 16.03 -15.80 42.41
N LEU A 53 16.73 -16.79 41.86
CA LEU A 53 17.04 -16.88 40.44
C LEU A 53 15.77 -17.08 39.59
N GLU A 54 14.84 -17.91 40.06
CA GLU A 54 13.52 -18.08 39.43
C GLU A 54 12.74 -16.75 39.41
N GLN A 55 12.74 -16.01 40.51
CA GLN A 55 12.08 -14.70 40.60
C GLN A 55 12.74 -13.66 39.69
N LEU A 56 14.07 -13.68 39.59
CA LEU A 56 14.83 -12.81 38.70
C LEU A 56 14.52 -13.11 37.23
N CYS A 57 14.55 -14.38 36.83
CA CYS A 57 14.22 -14.82 35.48
C CYS A 57 12.77 -14.49 35.10
N ARG A 58 11.81 -14.70 36.02
CA ARG A 58 10.41 -14.27 35.84
C ARG A 58 10.30 -12.76 35.61
N SER A 59 11.01 -11.98 36.41
CA SER A 59 10.99 -10.52 36.31
C SER A 59 11.55 -10.07 34.95
N CYS A 60 12.70 -10.61 34.53
CA CYS A 60 13.31 -10.31 33.23
C CYS A 60 12.42 -10.71 32.04
N LEU A 61 11.82 -11.89 32.06
CA LEU A 61 10.91 -12.35 31.00
C LEU A 61 9.64 -11.49 30.94
N SER A 62 9.10 -11.06 32.08
CA SER A 62 7.94 -10.16 32.11
C SER A 62 8.26 -8.79 31.49
N VAL A 63 9.48 -8.28 31.69
CA VAL A 63 9.94 -7.02 31.10
C VAL A 63 10.16 -7.16 29.59
N LEU A 64 10.81 -8.25 29.15
CA LEU A 64 11.08 -8.52 27.73
C LEU A 64 9.79 -8.73 26.92
N THR A 65 8.84 -9.49 27.46
CA THR A 65 7.53 -9.72 26.81
C THR A 65 6.68 -8.45 26.80
N ALA A 66 6.76 -7.61 27.84
CA ALA A 66 6.15 -6.28 27.83
C ALA A 66 6.83 -5.31 26.84
N GLN A 67 8.14 -5.43 26.61
CA GLN A 67 8.89 -4.63 25.63
C GLN A 67 8.57 -5.00 24.18
N GLN A 68 8.45 -6.29 23.85
CA GLN A 68 8.07 -6.71 22.49
C GLN A 68 6.69 -6.16 22.07
N GLY A 69 5.75 -6.06 23.02
CA GLY A 69 4.48 -5.38 22.78
C GLY A 69 4.61 -3.86 22.54
N ARG A 70 5.57 -3.20 23.21
CA ARG A 70 5.84 -1.77 23.03
C ARG A 70 6.54 -1.46 21.71
N ASP A 71 7.47 -2.30 21.27
CA ASP A 71 8.22 -2.10 20.01
C ASP A 71 7.32 -2.30 18.78
N HIS A 72 6.41 -3.27 18.83
CA HIS A 72 5.40 -3.44 17.78
C HIS A 72 4.46 -2.23 17.70
N MET A 73 3.98 -1.73 18.84
CA MET A 73 3.11 -0.56 18.88
C MET A 73 3.84 0.73 18.45
N ALA A 74 5.12 0.88 18.82
CA ALA A 74 5.97 1.98 18.39
C ALA A 74 6.24 1.96 16.87
N MET A 75 6.42 0.78 16.28
CA MET A 75 6.55 0.60 14.84
C MET A 75 5.25 1.00 14.11
N GLN A 76 4.10 0.54 14.61
CA GLN A 76 2.78 0.92 14.06
C GLN A 76 2.53 2.43 14.17
N LEU A 77 2.87 3.06 15.30
CA LEU A 77 2.78 4.51 15.50
C LEU A 77 3.68 5.30 14.53
N ARG A 78 4.90 4.84 14.27
CA ARG A 78 5.79 5.48 13.28
C ARG A 78 5.24 5.39 11.87
N ARG A 79 4.66 4.24 11.51
CA ARG A 79 4.03 4.03 10.20
C ARG A 79 2.84 4.98 10.03
N LEU A 80 1.93 5.02 11.01
CA LEU A 80 0.81 5.96 11.06
C LEU A 80 1.26 7.43 10.96
N GLN A 81 2.34 7.81 11.67
CA GLN A 81 2.88 9.16 11.57
C GLN A 81 3.44 9.50 10.18
N GLN A 82 4.05 8.54 9.49
CA GLN A 82 4.53 8.74 8.13
C GLN A 82 3.37 8.88 7.13
N ASP A 83 2.34 8.06 7.27
CA ASP A 83 1.16 8.11 6.40
C ASP A 83 0.40 9.44 6.57
N LEU A 84 0.20 9.90 7.82
CA LEU A 84 -0.39 11.23 8.09
C LEU A 84 0.46 12.38 7.55
N LYS A 85 1.80 12.25 7.53
CA LYS A 85 2.68 13.26 6.92
C LYS A 85 2.50 13.32 5.41
N ARG A 86 2.45 12.16 4.74
CA ARG A 86 2.20 12.08 3.28
C ARG A 86 0.84 12.69 2.93
N GLU A 87 -0.22 12.33 3.64
CA GLU A 87 -1.55 12.90 3.40
C GLU A 87 -1.57 14.42 3.57
N ARG A 88 -0.88 14.95 4.59
CA ARG A 88 -0.77 16.39 4.79
C ARG A 88 -0.05 17.08 3.63
N GLU A 89 1.01 16.47 3.08
CA GLU A 89 1.73 16.98 1.92
C GLU A 89 0.85 16.95 0.67
N ASP A 90 0.10 15.87 0.45
CA ASP A 90 -0.85 15.74 -0.66
C ASP A 90 -1.98 16.78 -0.57
N PHE A 91 -2.55 16.99 0.62
CA PHE A 91 -3.55 18.04 0.84
C PHE A 91 -2.97 19.43 0.58
N LYS A 92 -1.72 19.68 0.98
CA LYS A 92 -1.05 20.95 0.70
C LYS A 92 -0.83 21.15 -0.81
N ALA A 93 -0.45 20.11 -1.54
CA ALA A 93 -0.30 20.15 -2.98
C ALA A 93 -1.64 20.46 -3.68
N LYS A 94 -2.72 19.79 -3.27
CA LYS A 94 -4.09 20.04 -3.77
C LYS A 94 -4.56 21.47 -3.48
N LEU A 95 -4.23 22.02 -2.31
CA LEU A 95 -4.54 23.42 -1.96
C LEU A 95 -3.81 24.42 -2.85
N VAL A 96 -2.53 24.17 -3.14
CA VAL A 96 -1.74 25.00 -4.06
C VAL A 96 -2.31 24.94 -5.48
N GLU A 97 -2.68 23.74 -5.95
CA GLU A 97 -3.33 23.54 -7.25
C GLU A 97 -4.68 24.27 -7.34
N CYS A 98 -5.50 24.18 -6.28
CA CYS A 98 -6.78 24.88 -6.21
C CYS A 98 -6.58 26.40 -6.26
N ASN A 99 -5.61 26.92 -5.49
CA ASN A 99 -5.30 28.36 -5.48
C ASN A 99 -4.76 28.84 -6.84
N LEU A 100 -3.91 28.06 -7.51
CA LEU A 100 -3.43 28.36 -8.86
C LEU A 100 -4.58 28.37 -9.87
N THR A 101 -5.53 27.45 -9.74
CA THR A 101 -6.70 27.37 -10.63
C THR A 101 -7.63 28.56 -10.42
N ALA A 102 -7.90 28.92 -9.16
CA ALA A 102 -8.68 30.10 -8.81
C ALA A 102 -8.01 31.41 -9.27
N LEU A 103 -6.67 31.52 -9.16
CA LEU A 103 -5.92 32.66 -9.69
C LEU A 103 -6.04 32.76 -11.21
N LYS A 104 -5.90 31.64 -11.94
CA LYS A 104 -6.10 31.63 -13.41
C LYS A 104 -7.52 32.05 -13.80
N GLN A 105 -8.54 31.60 -13.05
CA GLN A 105 -9.92 32.04 -13.28
C GLN A 105 -10.11 33.53 -13.00
N LEU A 106 -9.49 34.06 -11.94
CA LEU A 106 -9.53 35.49 -11.62
C LEU A 106 -8.81 36.35 -12.68
N ASP A 107 -7.70 35.87 -13.24
CA ASP A 107 -6.98 36.57 -14.32
C ASP A 107 -7.80 36.60 -15.61
N VAL A 108 -8.53 35.53 -15.93
CA VAL A 108 -9.51 35.51 -17.02
C VAL A 108 -10.67 36.48 -16.73
N ALA A 109 -11.21 36.47 -15.52
CA ALA A 109 -12.32 37.34 -15.12
C ALA A 109 -11.94 38.83 -15.05
N LYS A 110 -10.67 39.16 -14.84
CA LYS A 110 -10.17 40.55 -14.78
C LYS A 110 -9.92 41.19 -16.15
N GLY A 111 -10.30 40.52 -17.25
CA GLY A 111 -10.30 41.14 -18.57
C GLY A 111 -8.94 41.20 -19.24
N GLY A 112 -8.07 40.19 -19.01
CA GLY A 112 -6.95 39.96 -19.90
C GLY A 112 -7.48 39.73 -21.32
N SER A 113 -7.10 40.59 -22.26
CA SER A 113 -7.52 40.61 -23.67
C SER A 113 -6.98 39.42 -24.48
N GLY A 114 -7.04 38.20 -23.94
CA GLY A 114 -6.75 36.98 -24.67
C GLY A 114 -7.97 36.61 -25.49
N SER A 115 -7.79 36.50 -26.82
CA SER A 115 -8.80 36.05 -27.79
C SER A 115 -9.68 34.93 -27.22
N TRP A 116 -11.00 35.14 -27.32
CA TRP A 116 -12.05 34.32 -26.69
C TRP A 116 -12.33 33.01 -27.46
N GLU A 117 -11.65 32.76 -28.57
CA GLU A 117 -12.09 31.76 -29.56
C GLU A 117 -11.78 30.29 -29.20
N ASP A 118 -10.94 29.99 -28.20
CA ASP A 118 -10.52 28.61 -27.92
C ASP A 118 -10.87 28.06 -26.51
N ASN A 119 -11.53 28.84 -25.64
CA ASN A 119 -11.78 28.45 -24.24
C ASN A 119 -13.26 28.30 -23.84
N ASP A 120 -14.13 27.97 -24.79
CA ASP A 120 -15.58 27.74 -24.56
C ASP A 120 -15.90 26.39 -23.88
N LYS A 121 -14.95 25.82 -23.14
CA LYS A 121 -15.26 24.84 -22.10
C LYS A 121 -15.36 25.60 -20.78
N VAL A 122 -16.55 26.10 -20.49
CA VAL A 122 -16.97 26.36 -19.11
C VAL A 122 -17.01 25.02 -18.39
N ILE A 123 -15.86 24.64 -17.82
CA ILE A 123 -15.68 23.44 -17.02
C ILE A 123 -16.46 23.69 -15.70
N PHE A 124 -17.71 23.22 -15.63
CA PHE A 124 -18.58 23.22 -14.43
C PHE A 124 -18.02 22.40 -13.23
N TYR A 125 -16.71 22.14 -13.15
CA TYR A 125 -16.16 21.12 -12.27
C TYR A 125 -16.16 21.50 -10.79
N GLU A 126 -16.20 22.78 -10.41
CA GLU A 126 -16.01 23.11 -9.00
C GLU A 126 -17.23 22.87 -8.11
N PRO A 127 -18.48 23.26 -8.48
CA PRO A 127 -19.63 23.03 -7.59
C PRO A 127 -20.00 21.55 -7.46
N MET A 128 -19.84 20.77 -8.54
CA MET A 128 -20.24 19.36 -8.61
C MET A 128 -19.30 18.40 -7.86
N LYS A 129 -18.05 18.81 -7.65
CA LYS A 129 -17.02 17.99 -6.97
C LYS A 129 -17.28 17.83 -5.48
N TYR A 130 -17.93 18.80 -4.85
CA TYR A 130 -18.26 18.78 -3.42
C TYR A 130 -19.64 18.20 -3.11
N LEU A 131 -20.43 17.90 -4.15
CA LEU A 131 -21.71 17.23 -4.00
C LEU A 131 -21.50 15.73 -3.80
N SER A 132 -22.24 15.15 -2.84
CA SER A 132 -22.35 13.69 -2.75
C SER A 132 -22.93 13.13 -4.04
N GLU A 133 -22.64 11.86 -4.34
CA GLU A 133 -23.03 11.20 -5.58
C GLU A 133 -24.53 11.33 -5.87
N ALA A 134 -25.39 11.13 -4.86
CA ALA A 134 -26.84 11.32 -4.99
C ALA A 134 -27.25 12.75 -5.39
N HIS A 135 -26.58 13.78 -4.87
CA HIS A 135 -26.86 15.17 -5.24
C HIS A 135 -26.33 15.50 -6.63
N ARG A 136 -25.19 14.90 -7.03
CA ARG A 136 -24.62 15.04 -8.36
C ARG A 136 -25.56 14.46 -9.41
N ASP A 137 -26.09 13.27 -9.17
CA ASP A 137 -27.06 12.62 -10.06
C ASP A 137 -28.35 13.43 -10.16
N LEU A 138 -28.83 13.98 -9.04
CA LEU A 138 -30.00 14.86 -9.05
C LEU A 138 -29.76 16.11 -9.91
N VAL A 139 -28.60 16.77 -9.76
CA VAL A 139 -28.25 17.94 -10.58
C VAL A 139 -28.16 17.56 -12.06
N LEU A 140 -27.53 16.43 -12.40
CA LEU A 140 -27.45 15.95 -13.79
C LEU A 140 -28.82 15.61 -14.38
N MET A 141 -29.72 15.01 -13.59
CA MET A 141 -31.10 14.77 -14.01
C MET A 141 -31.85 16.08 -14.28
N VAL A 142 -31.72 17.07 -13.40
CA VAL A 142 -32.35 18.38 -13.58
C VAL A 142 -31.81 19.08 -14.82
N VAL A 143 -30.49 19.06 -15.04
CA VAL A 143 -29.86 19.64 -16.25
C VAL A 143 -30.35 18.91 -17.51
N LYS A 144 -30.38 17.58 -17.50
CA LYS A 144 -30.87 16.77 -18.62
C LYS A 144 -32.33 17.11 -18.96
N GLU A 145 -33.19 17.23 -17.96
CA GLU A 145 -34.60 17.60 -18.16
C GLU A 145 -34.75 19.02 -18.70
N LYS A 146 -33.92 19.97 -18.24
CA LYS A 146 -33.93 21.34 -18.76
C LYS A 146 -33.43 21.43 -20.20
N LEU A 147 -32.41 20.66 -20.57
CA LEU A 147 -31.96 20.53 -21.96
C LEU A 147 -33.03 19.90 -22.84
N ARG A 148 -33.73 18.87 -22.36
CA ARG A 148 -34.87 18.27 -23.06
C ARG A 148 -35.98 19.29 -23.31
N GLN A 149 -36.34 20.08 -22.30
CA GLN A 149 -37.34 21.15 -22.41
C GLN A 149 -36.94 22.23 -23.44
N LEU A 150 -35.65 22.55 -23.55
CA LEU A 150 -35.14 23.47 -24.58
C LEU A 150 -35.27 22.86 -25.98
N LEU A 151 -34.88 21.60 -26.17
CA LEU A 151 -34.96 20.91 -27.46
C LEU A 151 -36.40 20.73 -27.95
N GLU A 152 -37.34 20.49 -27.03
CA GLU A 152 -38.76 20.32 -27.34
C GLU A 152 -39.53 21.64 -27.46
N GLY A 153 -38.89 22.79 -27.18
CA GLY A 153 -39.55 24.09 -27.16
C GLY A 153 -40.58 24.24 -26.04
N THR A 154 -40.51 23.39 -25.00
CA THR A 154 -41.42 23.40 -23.84
C THR A 154 -40.83 24.13 -22.63
N ALA A 155 -39.65 24.72 -22.77
CA ALA A 155 -38.99 25.48 -21.72
C ALA A 155 -39.83 26.72 -21.30
N PRO A 156 -40.00 26.98 -19.98
CA PRO A 156 -40.69 28.18 -19.51
C PRO A 156 -40.03 29.46 -20.03
N GLY A 157 -40.83 30.44 -20.46
CA GLY A 157 -40.31 31.71 -20.99
C GLY A 157 -39.36 32.44 -20.03
N SER A 158 -39.61 32.37 -18.72
CA SER A 158 -38.70 32.93 -17.71
C SER A 158 -37.32 32.30 -17.70
N PHE A 159 -37.22 30.99 -17.98
CA PHE A 159 -35.94 30.29 -18.08
C PHE A 159 -35.20 30.68 -19.36
N LEU A 160 -35.90 30.82 -20.48
CA LEU A 160 -35.33 31.28 -21.74
C LEU A 160 -34.81 32.72 -21.63
N SER A 161 -35.57 33.63 -20.99
CA SER A 161 -35.14 35.01 -20.77
C SER A 161 -33.91 35.11 -19.86
N GLU A 162 -33.83 34.28 -18.82
CA GLU A 162 -32.64 34.25 -17.95
C GLU A 162 -31.43 33.63 -18.66
N LEU A 163 -31.65 32.59 -19.48
CA LEU A 163 -30.60 31.98 -20.29
C LEU A 163 -30.05 32.98 -21.32
N GLN A 164 -30.92 33.69 -22.04
CA GLN A 164 -30.55 34.76 -22.98
C GLN A 164 -29.76 35.87 -22.29
N ARG A 165 -30.21 36.31 -21.12
CA ARG A 165 -29.49 37.29 -20.29
C ARG A 165 -28.11 36.78 -19.87
N SER A 166 -28.01 35.52 -19.46
CA SER A 166 -26.75 34.91 -19.01
C SER A 166 -25.74 34.69 -20.14
N LEU A 167 -26.22 34.46 -21.36
CA LEU A 167 -25.40 34.30 -22.56
C LEU A 167 -25.00 35.65 -23.19
N GLY A 168 -25.42 36.78 -22.62
CA GLY A 168 -25.18 38.10 -23.20
C GLY A 168 -25.90 38.34 -24.53
N LEU A 169 -26.85 37.47 -24.88
CA LEU A 169 -27.68 37.61 -26.08
C LEU A 169 -28.80 38.58 -25.76
N ASP A 170 -28.48 39.88 -25.75
CA ASP A 170 -29.49 40.93 -25.67
C ASP A 170 -30.23 40.99 -27.02
N PRO A 171 -31.54 40.65 -27.09
CA PRO A 171 -32.29 40.65 -28.34
C PRO A 171 -32.37 42.04 -29.00
N ALA A 172 -32.03 43.12 -28.28
CA ALA A 172 -31.92 44.46 -28.83
C ALA A 172 -30.71 44.63 -29.76
N SER A 173 -29.58 43.97 -29.48
CA SER A 173 -28.33 44.12 -30.25
C SER A 173 -28.38 43.40 -31.60
N LEU A 174 -29.03 42.24 -31.66
CA LEU A 174 -29.13 41.41 -32.88
C LEU A 174 -30.03 42.01 -33.97
N ARG A 175 -30.91 42.96 -33.65
CA ARG A 175 -31.77 43.61 -34.65
C ARG A 175 -31.11 44.77 -35.39
N GLN A 176 -29.91 45.20 -34.98
CA GLN A 176 -29.29 46.40 -35.53
C GLN A 176 -28.29 46.14 -36.68
N GLU A 177 -27.90 44.89 -36.93
CA GLU A 177 -26.87 44.55 -37.94
C GLU A 177 -27.41 43.98 -39.27
N SER A 178 -28.69 43.64 -39.37
CA SER A 178 -29.25 42.95 -40.56
C SER A 178 -29.86 43.89 -41.63
N GLY A 179 -29.44 45.15 -41.67
CA GLY A 179 -30.05 46.12 -42.57
C GLY A 179 -29.10 47.17 -43.12
N GLN A 180 -28.14 46.79 -43.96
CA GLN A 180 -27.64 47.60 -45.10
C GLN A 180 -26.41 46.97 -45.75
N LYS A 181 -26.59 46.30 -46.90
CA LYS A 181 -25.97 46.65 -48.19
C LYS A 181 -26.16 45.50 -49.18
N ALA A 182 -26.89 45.81 -50.23
CA ALA A 182 -26.87 45.10 -51.50
C ALA A 182 -25.97 45.88 -52.48
N GLU A 183 -25.69 45.25 -53.62
CA GLU A 183 -24.85 45.63 -54.78
C GLU A 183 -23.52 44.90 -54.79
N ASP A 184 -23.48 43.69 -55.37
CA ASP A 184 -23.22 43.39 -56.80
C ASP A 184 -21.78 43.76 -57.19
N VAL A 185 -21.04 42.75 -57.70
CA VAL A 185 -19.67 42.75 -58.28
C VAL A 185 -18.58 42.14 -57.37
N GLU A 186 -18.59 40.84 -57.04
CA GLU A 186 -17.40 40.06 -56.57
C GLU A 186 -17.47 38.53 -56.89
N GLU A 187 -18.11 38.07 -57.97
CA GLU A 187 -18.30 36.61 -58.24
C GLU A 187 -17.00 35.82 -58.52
N ASP A 188 -15.89 36.45 -58.94
CA ASP A 188 -14.63 35.75 -59.22
C ASP A 188 -13.73 35.58 -57.98
N ASP A 189 -13.83 36.48 -56.99
CA ASP A 189 -13.06 36.38 -55.74
C ASP A 189 -13.68 35.35 -54.77
N GLU A 190 -15.02 35.17 -54.84
CA GLU A 190 -15.74 34.18 -54.04
C GLU A 190 -15.33 32.73 -54.37
N GLU A 191 -15.07 32.40 -55.64
CA GLU A 191 -14.67 31.04 -56.03
C GLU A 191 -13.23 30.69 -55.58
N GLU A 192 -12.32 31.66 -55.54
CA GLU A 192 -10.95 31.46 -55.00
C GLU A 192 -10.98 31.31 -53.47
N GLU A 193 -11.80 32.08 -52.77
CA GLU A 193 -11.99 31.95 -51.32
C GLU A 193 -12.63 30.61 -50.94
N GLU A 194 -13.65 30.16 -51.67
CA GLU A 194 -14.27 28.85 -51.46
C GLU A 194 -13.29 27.70 -51.70
N ASN A 195 -12.47 27.79 -52.75
CA ASN A 195 -11.44 26.79 -53.04
C ASN A 195 -10.35 26.76 -51.96
N HIS A 196 -9.93 27.93 -51.46
CA HIS A 196 -8.99 28.01 -50.34
C HIS A 196 -9.60 27.42 -49.06
N ALA A 197 -10.86 27.73 -48.75
CA ALA A 197 -11.58 27.18 -47.61
C ALA A 197 -11.72 25.64 -47.72
N LEU A 198 -12.00 25.12 -48.91
CA LEU A 198 -12.05 23.67 -49.16
C LEU A 198 -10.68 23.01 -49.00
N GLU A 199 -9.59 23.66 -49.41
CA GLU A 199 -8.23 23.15 -49.22
C GLU A 199 -7.84 23.13 -47.74
N VAL A 200 -8.15 24.20 -47.00
CA VAL A 200 -7.96 24.27 -45.54
C VAL A 200 -8.78 23.19 -44.83
N ALA A 201 -10.04 22.99 -45.22
CA ALA A 201 -10.90 21.94 -44.67
C ALA A 201 -10.35 20.53 -44.96
N ARG A 202 -9.83 20.29 -46.17
CA ARG A 202 -9.18 19.02 -46.52
C ARG A 202 -7.89 18.79 -45.72
N ALA A 203 -7.09 19.83 -45.52
CA ALA A 203 -5.89 19.76 -44.69
C ALA A 203 -6.23 19.46 -43.23
N ALA A 204 -7.28 20.09 -42.69
CA ALA A 204 -7.79 19.81 -41.35
C ALA A 204 -8.31 18.37 -41.22
N ALA A 205 -9.05 17.87 -42.22
CA ALA A 205 -9.55 16.50 -42.26
C ALA A 205 -8.41 15.47 -42.28
N ARG A 206 -7.32 15.73 -43.03
CA ARG A 206 -6.12 14.86 -43.03
C ARG A 206 -5.43 14.83 -41.66
N ARG A 207 -5.24 15.99 -41.02
CA ARG A 207 -4.68 16.05 -39.66
C ARG A 207 -5.55 15.29 -38.66
N ALA A 208 -6.87 15.38 -38.78
CA ALA A 208 -7.79 14.62 -37.93
C ALA A 208 -7.67 13.10 -38.17
N GLN A 209 -7.54 12.66 -39.43
CA GLN A 209 -7.30 11.25 -39.76
C GLN A 209 -5.96 10.74 -39.21
N ASP A 210 -4.89 11.52 -39.31
CA ASP A 210 -3.58 11.17 -38.77
C ASP A 210 -3.62 11.04 -37.24
N LEU A 211 -4.30 11.96 -36.55
CA LEU A 211 -4.51 11.88 -35.11
C LEU A 211 -5.35 10.65 -34.71
N LEU A 212 -6.38 10.31 -35.49
CA LEU A 212 -7.15 9.09 -35.27
C LEU A 212 -6.29 7.83 -35.46
N ALA A 213 -5.43 7.79 -36.47
CA ALA A 213 -4.52 6.66 -36.70
C ALA A 213 -3.51 6.50 -35.55
N VAL A 214 -2.94 7.59 -35.05
CA VAL A 214 -2.04 7.58 -33.88
C VAL A 214 -2.78 7.08 -32.64
N SER A 215 -3.98 7.61 -32.37
CA SER A 215 -4.79 7.20 -31.22
C SER A 215 -5.21 5.72 -31.28
N SER A 216 -5.50 5.20 -32.48
CA SER A 216 -5.84 3.79 -32.71
C SER A 216 -4.64 2.88 -32.45
N LYS A 217 -3.44 3.29 -32.89
CA LYS A 217 -2.21 2.54 -32.62
C LYS A 217 -1.90 2.47 -31.12
N GLU A 218 -2.01 3.60 -30.42
CA GLU A 218 -1.89 3.62 -28.96
C GLU A 218 -2.94 2.68 -28.32
N LEU A 219 -4.15 2.58 -28.90
CA LEU A 219 -5.24 1.68 -28.46
C LEU A 219 -4.92 0.21 -28.57
N GLU A 220 -4.22 -0.20 -29.60
CA GLU A 220 -3.74 -1.57 -29.72
C GLU A 220 -2.55 -1.88 -28.79
N GLU A 221 -1.63 -0.95 -28.56
CA GLU A 221 -0.48 -1.15 -27.67
C GLU A 221 -0.88 -1.32 -26.20
N THR A 222 -1.80 -0.48 -25.75
CA THR A 222 -2.40 -0.55 -24.40
C THR A 222 -3.26 -1.79 -24.20
N LYS A 223 -4.02 -2.25 -25.21
CA LYS A 223 -4.71 -3.56 -25.15
C LYS A 223 -3.72 -4.70 -24.94
N LYS A 224 -2.57 -4.69 -25.64
CA LYS A 224 -1.51 -5.68 -25.44
C LYS A 224 -0.93 -5.62 -24.02
N SER A 225 -0.73 -4.41 -23.48
CA SER A 225 -0.25 -4.24 -22.10
C SER A 225 -1.27 -4.73 -21.06
N LEU A 226 -2.57 -4.52 -21.27
CA LEU A 226 -3.64 -5.05 -20.42
C LEU A 226 -3.65 -6.58 -20.40
N VAL A 227 -3.53 -7.22 -21.57
CA VAL A 227 -3.43 -8.69 -21.67
C VAL A 227 -2.20 -9.20 -20.91
N GLN A 228 -1.05 -8.53 -21.03
CA GLN A 228 0.16 -8.91 -20.27
C GLN A 228 -0.02 -8.77 -18.75
N LEU A 229 -0.62 -7.68 -18.29
CA LEU A 229 -0.91 -7.49 -16.86
C LEU A 229 -1.91 -8.53 -16.35
N GLN A 230 -2.91 -8.89 -17.16
CA GLN A 230 -3.86 -9.93 -16.81
C GLN A 230 -3.19 -11.30 -16.65
N VAL A 231 -2.28 -11.66 -17.55
CA VAL A 231 -1.45 -12.89 -17.40
C VAL A 231 -0.62 -12.85 -16.11
N GLN A 232 0.00 -11.71 -15.76
CA GLN A 232 0.74 -11.59 -14.50
C GLN A 232 -0.15 -11.72 -13.25
N VAL A 233 -1.39 -11.23 -13.31
CA VAL A 233 -2.35 -11.37 -12.21
C VAL A 233 -2.76 -12.84 -12.05
N GLU A 234 -2.98 -13.56 -13.16
CA GLU A 234 -3.28 -14.99 -13.15
C GLU A 234 -2.10 -15.83 -12.62
N GLU A 235 -0.87 -15.53 -13.04
CA GLU A 235 0.36 -16.18 -12.53
C GLU A 235 0.53 -15.97 -11.02
N ARG A 236 0.33 -14.74 -10.54
CA ARG A 236 0.39 -14.43 -9.10
C ARG A 236 -0.75 -15.08 -8.32
N GLY A 237 -1.94 -15.18 -8.93
CA GLY A 237 -3.07 -15.89 -8.37
C GLY A 237 -2.78 -17.38 -8.17
N ALA A 238 -2.17 -18.03 -9.17
CA ALA A 238 -1.74 -19.41 -9.10
C ALA A 238 -0.68 -19.64 -8.01
N ALA A 239 0.34 -18.76 -7.93
CA ALA A 239 1.37 -18.85 -6.90
C ALA A 239 0.80 -18.64 -5.47
N LEU A 240 -0.19 -17.77 -5.32
CA LEU A 240 -0.86 -17.56 -4.04
C LEU A 240 -1.71 -18.77 -3.63
N ALA A 241 -2.41 -19.40 -4.58
CA ALA A 241 -3.14 -20.64 -4.34
C ALA A 241 -2.21 -21.80 -3.93
N GLU A 242 -1.04 -21.94 -4.57
CA GLU A 242 -0.03 -22.92 -4.19
C GLU A 242 0.50 -22.68 -2.76
N ALA A 243 0.81 -21.43 -2.42
CA ALA A 243 1.26 -21.07 -1.07
C ALA A 243 0.19 -21.33 -0.01
N GLN A 244 -1.09 -21.10 -0.32
CA GLN A 244 -2.21 -21.44 0.57
C GLN A 244 -2.33 -22.95 0.77
N GLN A 245 -2.18 -23.74 -0.29
CA GLN A 245 -2.20 -25.20 -0.21
C GLN A 245 -1.05 -25.73 0.66
N GLN A 246 0.15 -25.14 0.55
CA GLN A 246 1.30 -25.47 1.40
C GLN A 246 1.04 -25.10 2.87
N LEU A 247 0.40 -23.96 3.14
CA LEU A 247 0.06 -23.54 4.49
C LEU A 247 -0.99 -24.46 5.12
N GLU A 248 -2.04 -24.83 4.38
CA GLU A 248 -3.03 -25.82 4.84
C GLU A 248 -2.40 -27.19 5.09
N ALA A 249 -1.48 -27.63 4.24
CA ALA A 249 -0.74 -28.88 4.45
C ALA A 249 0.10 -28.82 5.73
N GLY A 250 0.81 -27.71 5.96
CA GLY A 250 1.57 -27.48 7.19
C GLY A 250 0.69 -27.44 8.45
N GLU A 251 -0.50 -26.84 8.36
CA GLU A 251 -1.46 -26.83 9.47
C GLU A 251 -2.03 -28.21 9.78
N ARG A 252 -2.36 -29.00 8.75
CA ARG A 252 -2.80 -30.40 8.94
C ARG A 252 -1.70 -31.23 9.58
N TYR A 253 -0.46 -31.08 9.14
CA TYR A 253 0.70 -31.73 9.75
C TYR A 253 0.86 -31.35 11.22
N ARG A 254 0.77 -30.06 11.54
CA ARG A 254 0.80 -29.57 12.92
C ARG A 254 -0.32 -30.17 13.78
N GLN A 255 -1.54 -30.28 13.23
CA GLN A 255 -2.67 -30.92 13.93
C GLN A 255 -2.43 -32.42 14.17
N GLN A 256 -1.85 -33.12 13.20
CA GLN A 256 -1.47 -34.53 13.37
C GLN A 256 -0.41 -34.71 14.46
N LEU A 257 0.59 -33.83 14.52
CA LEU A 257 1.60 -33.83 15.60
C LEU A 257 0.96 -33.62 16.97
N VAL A 258 0.03 -32.67 17.09
CA VAL A 258 -0.69 -32.44 18.35
C VAL A 258 -1.50 -33.67 18.76
N GLN A 259 -2.22 -34.30 17.82
CA GLN A 259 -2.96 -35.53 18.11
C GLN A 259 -2.04 -36.70 18.48
N ALA A 260 -0.88 -36.81 17.86
CA ALA A 260 0.10 -37.84 18.18
C ALA A 260 0.72 -37.62 19.57
N MET A 261 1.02 -36.36 19.92
CA MET A 261 1.44 -35.99 21.27
C MET A 261 0.39 -36.35 22.33
N ASP A 262 -0.88 -36.06 22.07
CA ASP A 262 -1.97 -36.39 23.01
C ASP A 262 -2.08 -37.91 23.22
N ARG A 263 -1.93 -38.72 22.15
CA ARG A 263 -1.93 -40.19 22.25
C ARG A 263 -0.75 -40.73 23.07
N LEU A 264 0.46 -40.18 22.89
CA LEU A 264 1.63 -40.59 23.66
C LEU A 264 1.50 -40.19 25.14
N LYS A 265 0.88 -39.04 25.39
CA LYS A 265 0.55 -38.60 26.74
C LYS A 265 -0.45 -39.54 27.42
N ASP A 266 -1.45 -40.03 26.71
CA ASP A 266 -2.40 -41.03 27.22
C ASP A 266 -1.72 -42.38 27.53
N GLN A 267 -0.58 -42.68 26.91
CA GLN A 267 0.25 -43.85 27.21
C GLN A 267 1.18 -43.64 28.42
N GLY A 268 1.13 -42.47 29.06
CA GLY A 268 1.94 -42.16 30.24
C GLY A 268 3.37 -41.74 29.92
N LEU A 269 3.70 -41.44 28.66
CA LEU A 269 5.00 -40.85 28.33
C LEU A 269 5.03 -39.38 28.75
N GLU A 270 6.14 -38.99 29.38
CA GLU A 270 6.41 -37.59 29.68
C GLU A 270 6.62 -36.80 28.37
N PRO A 271 6.30 -35.50 28.32
CA PRO A 271 6.33 -34.70 27.08
C PRO A 271 7.68 -34.76 26.35
N MET A 272 8.80 -34.83 27.08
CA MET A 272 10.13 -34.92 26.46
C MET A 272 10.36 -36.26 25.76
N GLU A 273 9.93 -37.37 26.36
CA GLU A 273 10.02 -38.69 25.76
C GLU A 273 9.09 -38.80 24.56
N ALA A 274 7.88 -38.24 24.65
CA ALA A 274 6.96 -38.14 23.52
C ALA A 274 7.54 -37.32 22.37
N THR A 275 8.25 -36.22 22.66
CA THR A 275 8.90 -35.40 21.61
C THR A 275 10.05 -36.16 20.95
N PHE A 276 10.82 -36.92 21.72
CA PHE A 276 11.89 -37.77 21.18
C PHE A 276 11.31 -38.88 20.27
N VAL A 277 10.32 -39.62 20.73
CA VAL A 277 9.64 -40.67 19.95
C VAL A 277 8.98 -40.07 18.70
N LEU A 278 8.38 -38.89 18.79
CA LEU A 278 7.84 -38.19 17.63
C LEU A 278 8.94 -37.75 16.68
N SER A 279 10.08 -37.25 17.16
CA SER A 279 11.18 -36.86 16.27
C SER A 279 11.77 -38.06 15.54
N GLU A 280 11.82 -39.23 16.16
CA GLU A 280 12.35 -40.46 15.56
C GLU A 280 11.33 -41.10 14.59
N THR A 281 10.04 -41.10 14.96
CA THR A 281 8.95 -41.61 14.11
C THR A 281 8.62 -40.66 12.96
N PHE A 282 8.63 -39.34 13.17
CA PHE A 282 8.40 -38.33 12.12
C PHE A 282 9.62 -38.07 11.24
N ALA A 283 10.85 -38.26 11.72
CA ALA A 283 12.01 -38.36 10.83
C ALA A 283 11.89 -39.52 9.83
N SER A 284 11.06 -40.54 10.15
CA SER A 284 10.69 -41.63 9.23
C SER A 284 9.37 -41.38 8.46
N LEU A 285 8.57 -40.38 8.85
CA LEU A 285 7.22 -40.09 8.31
C LEU A 285 7.12 -38.78 7.53
N ASP A 286 8.19 -37.97 7.51
CA ASP A 286 8.39 -36.91 6.52
C ASP A 286 8.66 -37.55 5.14
N GLY A 287 7.66 -38.25 4.63
CA GLY A 287 7.50 -38.63 3.23
C GLY A 287 7.25 -37.43 2.31
N THR A 288 7.62 -36.22 2.72
CA THR A 288 8.14 -35.28 1.74
C THR A 288 9.45 -35.88 1.28
N PHE A 289 9.41 -36.64 0.18
CA PHE A 289 10.55 -37.11 -0.59
C PHE A 289 11.72 -36.13 -0.45
N THR A 290 12.58 -36.32 0.54
CA THR A 290 13.85 -35.62 0.59
C THR A 290 14.67 -36.39 -0.41
N ASP A 291 14.62 -35.97 -1.67
CA ASP A 291 15.56 -36.43 -2.67
C ASP A 291 16.95 -36.36 -2.04
N PHE A 292 17.59 -37.52 -1.87
CA PHE A 292 18.91 -37.61 -1.28
C PHE A 292 19.88 -37.05 -2.31
N GLU A 293 20.55 -35.94 -1.96
CA GLU A 293 21.44 -35.24 -2.89
C GLU A 293 22.90 -35.62 -2.62
N SER A 294 23.54 -36.27 -3.59
CA SER A 294 24.97 -36.59 -3.59
C SER A 294 25.72 -35.66 -4.54
N LEU A 295 26.82 -35.08 -4.05
CA LEU A 295 27.68 -34.18 -4.82
C LEU A 295 29.01 -34.87 -5.14
N PHE A 296 29.35 -34.95 -6.41
CA PHE A 296 30.61 -35.49 -6.92
C PHE A 296 31.44 -34.35 -7.51
N GLU A 297 32.68 -34.21 -7.03
CA GLU A 297 33.61 -33.19 -7.51
C GLU A 297 34.50 -33.76 -8.63
N ASN A 298 34.94 -32.90 -9.56
CA ASN A 298 35.83 -33.25 -10.68
C ASN A 298 35.18 -34.16 -11.74
N ALA A 299 33.95 -33.83 -12.14
CA ALA A 299 33.33 -34.47 -13.30
C ALA A 299 34.15 -34.16 -14.58
N PRO A 300 34.38 -35.16 -15.47
CA PRO A 300 35.00 -34.95 -16.78
C PRO A 300 34.24 -33.90 -17.60
N GLU A 301 34.93 -33.14 -18.45
CA GLU A 301 34.31 -32.07 -19.26
C GLU A 301 33.29 -32.60 -20.28
N ASP A 302 33.45 -33.85 -20.69
CA ASP A 302 32.58 -34.58 -21.61
C ASP A 302 31.52 -35.44 -20.89
N CYS A 303 31.41 -35.31 -19.56
CA CYS A 303 30.38 -35.97 -18.79
C CYS A 303 29.03 -35.29 -19.03
N THR A 304 28.11 -35.98 -19.69
CA THR A 304 26.72 -35.55 -19.87
C THR A 304 25.82 -36.16 -18.80
N SER A 305 24.70 -35.51 -18.48
CA SER A 305 23.70 -36.05 -17.55
C SER A 305 23.17 -37.41 -17.99
N GLU A 306 23.09 -37.65 -19.30
CA GLU A 306 22.68 -38.92 -19.89
C GLU A 306 23.69 -40.04 -19.66
N ASN A 307 25.00 -39.76 -19.80
CA ASN A 307 26.05 -40.73 -19.52
C ASN A 307 26.03 -41.17 -18.05
N VAL A 308 25.81 -40.22 -17.13
CA VAL A 308 25.70 -40.50 -15.70
C VAL A 308 24.45 -41.32 -15.40
N ALA A 309 23.30 -40.97 -15.99
CA ALA A 309 22.08 -41.73 -15.83
C ALA A 309 22.18 -43.15 -16.43
N GLN A 310 22.88 -43.32 -17.55
CA GLN A 310 23.16 -44.62 -18.14
C GLN A 310 24.08 -45.46 -17.26
N TRP A 311 25.13 -44.86 -16.68
CA TRP A 311 26.01 -45.54 -15.73
C TRP A 311 25.24 -46.05 -14.50
N HIS A 312 24.34 -45.23 -13.92
CA HIS A 312 23.50 -45.63 -12.78
C HIS A 312 22.59 -46.81 -13.16
N ARG A 313 21.98 -46.79 -14.36
CA ARG A 313 21.16 -47.90 -14.88
C ARG A 313 21.95 -49.19 -15.08
N GLN A 314 23.20 -49.11 -15.56
CA GLN A 314 24.06 -50.27 -15.73
C GLN A 314 24.44 -50.94 -14.42
N HIS A 315 24.48 -50.17 -13.33
CA HIS A 315 24.79 -50.65 -11.98
C HIS A 315 23.54 -50.95 -11.13
N GLY A 316 22.35 -50.94 -11.74
CA GLY A 316 21.11 -51.30 -11.05
C GLY A 316 20.50 -50.23 -10.14
N ILE A 317 21.02 -49.00 -10.16
CA ILE A 317 20.49 -47.87 -9.38
C ILE A 317 19.30 -47.26 -10.13
N GLN A 318 18.08 -47.51 -9.64
CA GLN A 318 16.83 -47.08 -10.29
C GLN A 318 16.22 -45.83 -9.67
N SER A 319 16.62 -45.48 -8.45
CA SER A 319 16.12 -44.35 -7.68
C SER A 319 16.65 -42.98 -8.12
N LEU A 320 17.50 -42.92 -9.15
CA LEU A 320 18.06 -41.65 -9.64
C LEU A 320 16.96 -40.77 -10.25
N VAL A 321 16.61 -39.67 -9.57
CA VAL A 321 15.56 -38.71 -9.95
C VAL A 321 16.09 -37.70 -10.97
N SER A 322 17.27 -37.13 -10.72
CA SER A 322 17.86 -36.12 -11.61
C SER A 322 19.38 -36.03 -11.46
N VAL A 323 20.05 -35.62 -12.53
CA VAL A 323 21.48 -35.30 -12.55
C VAL A 323 21.65 -33.87 -13.05
N ASP A 324 22.25 -33.02 -12.21
CA ASP A 324 22.57 -31.63 -12.53
C ASP A 324 24.09 -31.45 -12.58
N ILE A 325 24.60 -30.93 -13.70
CA ILE A 325 26.04 -30.66 -13.89
C ILE A 325 26.26 -29.17 -13.66
N GLN A 326 26.87 -28.84 -12.52
CA GLN A 326 27.16 -27.45 -12.17
C GLN A 326 28.59 -27.10 -12.59
N PRO A 327 28.78 -26.21 -13.57
CA PRO A 327 30.11 -25.75 -13.95
C PRO A 327 30.69 -24.88 -12.83
N ASP A 328 31.84 -25.29 -12.26
CA ASP A 328 32.56 -24.44 -11.31
C ASP A 328 33.38 -23.40 -12.08
N ALA A 329 32.88 -22.17 -12.09
CA ALA A 329 33.51 -21.03 -12.76
C ALA A 329 34.94 -20.76 -12.27
N VAL A 330 35.29 -21.19 -11.05
CA VAL A 330 36.59 -20.91 -10.43
C VAL A 330 37.61 -22.01 -10.77
N ARG A 331 37.17 -23.27 -10.86
CA ARG A 331 38.08 -24.42 -10.94
C ARG A 331 38.25 -25.03 -12.33
N ARG A 332 37.53 -24.53 -13.36
CA ARG A 332 37.45 -25.14 -14.71
C ARG A 332 37.10 -26.63 -14.66
N ARG A 333 36.37 -27.06 -13.64
CA ARG A 333 35.95 -28.45 -13.45
C ARG A 333 34.46 -28.45 -13.15
N SER A 334 33.74 -29.38 -13.75
CA SER A 334 32.32 -29.54 -13.48
C SER A 334 32.13 -30.32 -12.17
N SER A 335 31.06 -30.01 -11.45
CA SER A 335 30.59 -30.82 -10.31
C SER A 335 29.27 -31.47 -10.69
N LEU A 336 29.08 -32.71 -10.28
CA LEU A 336 27.90 -33.51 -10.56
C LEU A 336 27.03 -33.58 -9.31
N ARG A 337 25.76 -33.26 -9.44
CA ARG A 337 24.77 -33.33 -8.37
C ARG A 337 23.71 -34.34 -8.77
N CYS A 338 23.70 -35.49 -8.10
CA CYS A 338 22.73 -36.54 -8.33
C CYS A 338 21.70 -36.55 -7.20
N ARG A 339 20.41 -36.66 -7.55
CA ARG A 339 19.30 -36.80 -6.60
C ARG A 339 18.71 -38.18 -6.66
N TYR A 340 18.52 -38.81 -5.51
CA TYR A 340 17.99 -40.16 -5.39
C TYR A 340 16.71 -40.19 -4.56
N GLN A 341 15.79 -41.05 -4.96
CA GLN A 341 14.55 -41.33 -4.26
C GLN A 341 14.78 -42.27 -3.05
N ASP A 342 15.79 -43.14 -3.11
CA ASP A 342 16.12 -44.11 -2.06
C ASP A 342 17.51 -43.79 -1.45
N PRO A 343 17.61 -43.62 -0.11
CA PRO A 343 18.89 -43.37 0.54
C PRO A 343 19.89 -44.53 0.44
N GLN A 344 19.42 -45.78 0.40
CA GLN A 344 20.29 -46.95 0.30
C GLN A 344 21.00 -46.98 -1.05
N GLU A 345 20.23 -46.77 -2.13
CA GLU A 345 20.79 -46.67 -3.48
C GLU A 345 21.68 -45.42 -3.66
N ALA A 346 21.36 -44.30 -2.99
CA ALA A 346 22.23 -43.12 -2.97
C ALA A 346 23.61 -43.43 -2.36
N GLN A 347 23.63 -44.24 -1.30
CA GLN A 347 24.85 -44.67 -0.62
C GLN A 347 25.62 -45.72 -1.44
N GLU A 348 24.92 -46.65 -2.08
CA GLU A 348 25.52 -47.62 -3.01
C GLU A 348 26.14 -46.92 -4.23
N ALA A 349 25.45 -45.94 -4.82
CA ALA A 349 25.97 -45.10 -5.90
C ALA A 349 27.24 -44.36 -5.48
N LEU A 350 27.27 -43.81 -4.27
CA LEU A 350 28.45 -43.14 -3.72
C LEU A 350 29.64 -44.10 -3.54
N GLN A 351 29.39 -45.36 -3.21
CA GLN A 351 30.42 -46.37 -3.02
C GLN A 351 30.95 -46.88 -4.36
N LEU A 352 30.05 -47.20 -5.30
CA LEU A 352 30.42 -47.64 -6.65
C LEU A 352 31.18 -46.56 -7.43
N LEU A 353 30.81 -45.29 -7.31
CA LEU A 353 31.54 -44.18 -7.95
C LEU A 353 32.89 -43.88 -7.31
N GLN A 354 33.19 -44.37 -6.10
CA GLN A 354 34.54 -44.31 -5.53
C GLN A 354 35.45 -45.38 -6.15
N ASP A 355 34.88 -46.52 -6.49
CA ASP A 355 35.63 -47.70 -6.95
C ASP A 355 35.71 -47.81 -8.48
N THR A 356 34.88 -47.06 -9.22
CA THR A 356 34.82 -47.11 -10.68
C THR A 356 35.36 -45.84 -11.34
N VAL A 357 36.15 -46.05 -12.41
CA VAL A 357 36.58 -44.96 -13.29
C VAL A 357 35.48 -44.75 -14.33
N VAL A 358 34.79 -43.61 -14.29
CA VAL A 358 33.83 -43.24 -15.34
C VAL A 358 34.63 -42.86 -16.58
N THR A 359 34.79 -43.81 -17.50
CA THR A 359 35.51 -43.59 -18.76
C THR A 359 34.60 -42.91 -19.76
N SER A 360 34.95 -41.71 -20.18
CA SER A 360 34.37 -41.12 -21.38
C SER A 360 35.08 -41.67 -22.63
N GLU A 361 34.46 -41.53 -23.80
CA GLU A 361 35.04 -41.96 -25.08
C GLU A 361 36.37 -41.28 -25.42
N GLY A 362 36.75 -40.21 -24.70
CA GLY A 362 37.97 -39.42 -24.91
C GLY A 362 39.15 -39.71 -23.98
N GLY A 363 39.01 -40.54 -22.94
CA GLY A 363 40.10 -40.88 -22.02
C GLY A 363 39.66 -41.22 -20.60
N GLN A 364 40.47 -42.00 -19.88
CA GLN A 364 40.19 -42.43 -18.51
C GLN A 364 40.33 -41.25 -17.54
N SER A 365 39.23 -40.80 -16.93
CA SER A 365 39.23 -39.79 -15.87
C SER A 365 38.63 -40.38 -14.59
N GLN A 366 39.37 -40.34 -13.48
CA GLN A 366 38.87 -40.76 -12.17
C GLN A 366 38.01 -39.67 -11.54
N VAL A 367 36.77 -39.99 -11.22
CA VAL A 367 35.87 -39.13 -10.43
C VAL A 367 36.11 -39.46 -8.96
N HIS A 368 36.50 -38.49 -8.14
CA HIS A 368 36.65 -38.68 -6.71
C HIS A 368 35.37 -38.24 -5.99
N ALA A 369 34.57 -39.20 -5.51
CA ALA A 369 33.43 -38.88 -4.66
C ALA A 369 33.92 -38.42 -3.28
N LYS A 370 33.48 -37.23 -2.84
CA LYS A 370 33.81 -36.70 -1.52
C LYS A 370 32.58 -36.78 -0.63
N ARG A 371 32.68 -37.48 0.51
CA ARG A 371 31.58 -37.67 1.46
C ARG A 371 31.13 -36.29 1.99
N ALA A 372 29.93 -35.84 1.62
CA ALA A 372 29.40 -34.52 1.97
C ALA A 372 29.01 -34.35 3.46
N GLY A 373 29.13 -35.41 4.27
CA GLY A 373 28.68 -35.45 5.67
C GLY A 373 29.39 -34.48 6.62
N GLU A 374 30.68 -34.20 6.42
CA GLU A 374 31.43 -33.29 7.31
C GLU A 374 31.41 -31.82 6.86
N GLY A 375 30.98 -31.56 5.62
CA GLY A 375 30.94 -30.22 5.04
C GLY A 375 29.61 -29.50 5.22
N LEU A 376 28.49 -30.21 5.44
CA LEU A 376 27.16 -29.59 5.46
C LEU A 376 26.99 -28.60 6.62
N VAL A 377 27.51 -28.90 7.80
CA VAL A 377 27.46 -28.01 8.98
C VAL A 377 28.31 -26.75 8.75
N ALA A 378 29.49 -26.87 8.15
CA ALA A 378 30.34 -25.73 7.82
C ALA A 378 29.74 -24.88 6.67
N ARG A 379 29.04 -25.51 5.72
CA ARG A 379 28.44 -24.86 4.55
C ARG A 379 27.10 -24.19 4.87
N VAL A 380 26.32 -24.71 5.82
CA VAL A 380 25.15 -24.01 6.37
C VAL A 380 25.60 -22.77 7.16
N LYS A 381 26.70 -22.87 7.93
CA LYS A 381 27.29 -21.72 8.65
C LYS A 381 27.88 -20.66 7.69
N SER A 382 28.51 -21.07 6.59
CA SER A 382 29.02 -20.14 5.58
C SER A 382 27.93 -19.55 4.70
N LYS A 383 26.86 -20.30 4.39
CA LYS A 383 25.68 -19.80 3.65
C LYS A 383 24.85 -18.84 4.51
N ALA A 384 24.80 -19.02 5.84
CA ALA A 384 24.25 -18.05 6.76
C ALA A 384 25.09 -16.76 6.84
N ARG A 385 26.44 -16.86 6.87
CA ARG A 385 27.33 -15.68 6.78
C ARG A 385 27.22 -14.96 5.43
N GLY A 386 27.15 -15.70 4.32
CA GLY A 386 26.99 -15.11 2.99
C GLY A 386 25.67 -14.37 2.82
N LYS A 387 24.56 -14.89 3.38
CA LYS A 387 23.27 -14.19 3.38
C LYS A 387 23.29 -12.90 4.22
N VAL A 388 24.08 -12.85 5.29
CA VAL A 388 24.26 -11.62 6.09
C VAL A 388 25.11 -10.59 5.33
N GLU A 389 26.18 -11.01 4.64
CA GLU A 389 26.99 -10.12 3.81
C GLU A 389 26.26 -9.65 2.54
N GLU A 390 25.41 -10.48 1.94
CA GLU A 390 24.54 -10.12 0.81
C GLU A 390 23.45 -9.14 1.24
N ALA A 391 22.84 -9.33 2.42
CA ALA A 391 21.89 -8.38 3.00
C ALA A 391 22.56 -7.03 3.34
N ASP A 392 23.79 -7.05 3.86
CA ASP A 392 24.56 -5.84 4.16
C ASP A 392 25.05 -5.12 2.90
N GLY A 393 25.36 -5.88 1.84
CA GLY A 393 25.65 -5.36 0.50
C GLY A 393 24.42 -4.70 -0.13
N LYS A 394 23.24 -5.35 -0.05
CA LYS A 394 21.98 -4.83 -0.57
C LYS A 394 21.53 -3.56 0.16
N ALA A 395 21.72 -3.51 1.48
CA ALA A 395 21.48 -2.32 2.28
C ALA A 395 22.45 -1.17 1.92
N LYS A 396 23.70 -1.46 1.56
CA LYS A 396 24.66 -0.44 1.09
C LYS A 396 24.29 0.10 -0.30
N THR A 397 23.80 -0.73 -1.22
CA THR A 397 23.31 -0.26 -2.53
C THR A 397 22.03 0.58 -2.41
N GLU A 398 21.05 0.17 -1.59
CA GLU A 398 19.83 0.98 -1.36
C GLU A 398 20.15 2.33 -0.70
N ARG A 399 21.17 2.37 0.17
CA ARG A 399 21.65 3.61 0.80
C ARG A 399 22.42 4.50 -0.17
N ALA A 400 23.04 3.94 -1.20
CA ALA A 400 23.68 4.69 -2.28
C ALA A 400 22.65 5.26 -3.27
N GLU A 401 21.62 4.48 -3.60
CA GLU A 401 20.49 4.94 -4.43
C GLU A 401 19.68 6.04 -3.75
N SER A 402 19.41 5.92 -2.44
CA SER A 402 18.72 6.95 -1.65
C SER A 402 19.50 8.28 -1.66
N LYS A 403 20.84 8.23 -1.55
CA LYS A 403 21.70 9.43 -1.67
C LYS A 403 21.69 10.02 -3.08
N GLY A 404 21.55 9.20 -4.13
CA GLY A 404 21.40 9.65 -5.50
C GLY A 404 20.09 10.43 -5.71
N ILE A 405 18.98 9.91 -5.17
CA ILE A 405 17.66 10.55 -5.26
C ILE A 405 17.64 11.88 -4.50
N ASP A 406 18.24 11.95 -3.31
CA ASP A 406 18.34 13.20 -2.55
C ASP A 406 19.19 14.26 -3.27
N LYS A 407 20.28 13.84 -3.94
CA LYS A 407 21.11 14.74 -4.76
C LYS A 407 20.35 15.30 -5.98
N VAL A 408 19.61 14.45 -6.69
CA VAL A 408 18.75 14.87 -7.82
C VAL A 408 17.66 15.84 -7.34
N ARG A 409 17.08 15.60 -6.17
CA ARG A 409 16.06 16.46 -5.56
C ARG A 409 16.62 17.82 -5.13
N GLU A 410 17.87 17.85 -4.66
CA GLU A 410 18.57 19.09 -4.32
C GLU A 410 18.96 19.89 -5.58
N GLU A 411 19.33 19.24 -6.67
CA GLU A 411 19.58 19.90 -7.96
C GLU A 411 18.30 20.46 -8.59
N LEU A 412 17.17 19.74 -8.54
CA LEU A 412 15.85 20.26 -8.93
C LEU A 412 15.42 21.47 -8.10
N ARG A 413 15.74 21.48 -6.80
CA ARG A 413 15.45 22.60 -5.90
C ARG A 413 16.33 23.82 -6.20
N LYS A 414 17.58 23.62 -6.61
CA LYS A 414 18.50 24.70 -7.03
C LYS A 414 18.13 25.24 -8.41
N GLY A 415 17.63 24.41 -9.32
CA GLY A 415 17.11 24.84 -10.63
C GLY A 415 15.86 25.73 -10.52
N SER A 416 14.94 25.41 -9.60
CA SER A 416 13.71 26.18 -9.39
C SER A 416 13.90 27.59 -8.80
N GLN A 417 15.12 27.95 -8.34
CA GLN A 417 15.43 29.28 -7.80
C GLN A 417 16.17 30.19 -8.79
N ALA A 418 16.55 29.70 -9.97
CA ALA A 418 17.32 30.46 -10.95
C ALA A 418 16.48 31.05 -12.10
N ASP A 419 15.28 30.55 -12.36
CA ASP A 419 14.46 30.97 -13.52
C ASP A 419 13.49 32.11 -13.20
N GLY A 420 14.05 33.19 -12.66
CA GLY A 420 13.35 34.45 -12.46
C GLY A 420 14.21 35.61 -12.93
N LEU A 421 14.51 35.67 -14.24
CA LEU A 421 14.80 36.89 -15.02
C LEU A 421 15.24 36.57 -16.47
N CYS A 422 14.69 37.35 -17.41
CA CYS A 422 15.07 37.54 -18.84
C CYS A 422 14.43 36.67 -19.95
N ALA A 423 13.34 37.21 -20.49
CA ALA A 423 13.14 37.66 -21.88
C ALA A 423 13.73 36.88 -23.09
N THR A 424 12.83 36.61 -24.04
CA THR A 424 12.96 36.62 -25.52
C THR A 424 14.15 35.89 -26.17
N GLY A 425 13.84 34.83 -26.91
CA GLY A 425 14.77 34.25 -27.88
C GLY A 425 14.18 33.03 -28.59
N ASP A 426 13.81 33.23 -29.86
CA ASP A 426 13.60 32.21 -30.88
C ASP A 426 14.66 31.11 -30.85
N GLY A 427 14.23 29.85 -31.00
CA GLY A 427 15.17 28.72 -31.07
C GLY A 427 14.52 27.34 -30.91
N PHE A 428 13.72 26.95 -31.90
CA PHE A 428 13.13 25.61 -32.03
C PHE A 428 14.23 24.54 -32.15
N ARG A 429 14.31 23.59 -31.21
CA ARG A 429 15.08 22.35 -31.37
C ARG A 429 14.31 21.17 -30.77
N GLU A 430 13.79 20.33 -31.68
CA GLU A 430 13.04 19.11 -31.39
C GLU A 430 13.86 18.10 -30.57
N GLY A 431 13.36 17.78 -29.38
CA GLY A 431 13.76 16.63 -28.58
C GLY A 431 12.54 15.81 -28.22
N LYS A 432 12.29 14.72 -28.96
CA LYS A 432 11.31 13.68 -28.66
C LYS A 432 11.46 13.20 -27.21
N ARG A 433 10.50 13.58 -26.37
CA ARG A 433 10.20 12.90 -25.11
C ARG A 433 8.79 12.34 -25.20
N GLU A 434 8.74 11.04 -25.48
CA GLU A 434 7.55 10.21 -25.35
C GLU A 434 7.07 10.30 -23.91
N THR A 435 6.02 11.10 -23.70
CA THR A 435 5.34 11.24 -22.42
C THR A 435 3.98 10.58 -22.58
N SER A 436 3.92 9.34 -22.12
CA SER A 436 2.73 8.49 -22.08
C SER A 436 1.63 9.17 -21.27
N LYS A 437 0.56 9.59 -21.95
CA LYS A 437 -0.65 10.08 -21.28
C LYS A 437 -1.48 8.88 -20.79
N PRO A 438 -1.76 8.75 -19.48
CA PRO A 438 -2.55 7.65 -18.95
C PRO A 438 -4.01 7.74 -19.41
N ARG A 439 -4.58 6.58 -19.76
CA ARG A 439 -5.94 6.44 -20.26
C ARG A 439 -6.97 6.68 -19.17
N ARG A 440 -7.97 7.48 -19.51
CA ARG A 440 -9.08 7.88 -18.62
C ARG A 440 -9.88 6.72 -18.02
N ALA A 441 -10.03 5.60 -18.73
CA ALA A 441 -10.82 4.47 -18.26
C ALA A 441 -10.10 3.69 -17.12
N ASP A 442 -8.80 3.46 -17.28
CA ASP A 442 -7.97 2.79 -16.26
C ASP A 442 -7.82 3.67 -15.03
N LEU A 443 -7.69 4.99 -15.23
CA LEU A 443 -7.71 5.97 -14.15
C LEU A 443 -9.04 5.98 -13.38
N GLN A 444 -10.18 5.75 -14.03
CA GLN A 444 -11.48 5.73 -13.34
C GLN A 444 -11.65 4.49 -12.47
N ALA A 445 -11.24 3.32 -12.95
CA ALA A 445 -11.28 2.09 -12.14
C ALA A 445 -10.29 2.15 -10.96
N GLU A 446 -9.08 2.67 -11.19
CA GLU A 446 -8.08 2.87 -10.13
C GLU A 446 -8.55 3.91 -9.11
N VAL A 447 -9.19 5.00 -9.56
CA VAL A 447 -9.79 6.00 -8.66
C VAL A 447 -10.93 5.41 -7.83
N ALA A 448 -11.78 4.56 -8.42
CA ALA A 448 -12.87 3.89 -7.68
C ALA A 448 -12.35 2.91 -6.63
N GLN A 449 -11.31 2.13 -6.96
CA GLN A 449 -10.69 1.23 -5.99
C GLN A 449 -9.98 2.01 -4.86
N LYS A 450 -9.27 3.09 -5.22
CA LYS A 450 -8.63 3.97 -4.23
C LYS A 450 -9.65 4.70 -3.37
N SER A 451 -10.80 5.10 -3.91
CA SER A 451 -11.86 5.72 -3.10
C SER A 451 -12.46 4.75 -2.10
N GLN A 452 -12.67 3.49 -2.47
CA GLN A 452 -13.16 2.47 -1.54
C GLN A 452 -12.16 2.20 -0.41
N GLN A 453 -10.87 2.08 -0.73
CA GLN A 453 -9.81 1.95 0.28
C GLN A 453 -9.70 3.19 1.18
N LEU A 454 -9.91 4.38 0.63
CA LEU A 454 -9.96 5.61 1.41
C LEU A 454 -11.15 5.62 2.36
N GLU A 455 -12.33 5.17 1.92
CA GLU A 455 -13.50 5.06 2.79
C GLU A 455 -13.26 4.09 3.95
N GLU A 456 -12.78 2.87 3.66
CA GLU A 456 -12.46 1.86 4.68
C GLU A 456 -11.43 2.37 5.70
N THR A 457 -10.34 2.97 5.22
CA THR A 457 -9.30 3.54 6.09
C THR A 457 -9.82 4.76 6.86
N THR A 458 -10.73 5.56 6.32
CA THR A 458 -11.35 6.66 7.07
C THR A 458 -12.29 6.16 8.16
N GLU A 459 -13.01 5.07 7.94
CA GLU A 459 -13.85 4.44 8.95
C GLU A 459 -13.02 3.82 10.07
N GLU A 460 -11.96 3.11 9.72
CA GLU A 460 -11.03 2.56 10.69
C GLU A 460 -10.36 3.67 11.51
N ASN A 461 -9.93 4.76 10.87
CA ASN A 461 -9.42 5.94 11.55
C ASN A 461 -10.44 6.60 12.49
N LYS A 462 -11.73 6.61 12.13
CA LYS A 462 -12.80 7.08 13.04
C LYS A 462 -12.91 6.17 14.25
N LYS A 463 -12.93 4.84 14.06
CA LYS A 463 -12.97 3.85 15.16
C LYS A 463 -11.76 3.97 16.08
N LEU A 464 -10.55 4.08 15.52
CA LEU A 464 -9.31 4.25 16.30
C LEU A 464 -9.29 5.55 17.09
N LYS A 465 -9.81 6.66 16.53
CA LYS A 465 -9.94 7.93 17.27
C LYS A 465 -10.87 7.79 18.48
N VAL A 466 -12.02 7.14 18.32
CA VAL A 466 -12.95 6.89 19.44
C VAL A 466 -12.30 6.03 20.51
N CYS A 467 -11.64 4.92 20.15
CA CYS A 467 -10.92 4.08 21.10
C CYS A 467 -9.81 4.84 21.84
N LEU A 468 -9.09 5.73 21.15
CA LEU A 468 -8.03 6.53 21.75
C LEU A 468 -8.59 7.57 22.73
N GLU A 469 -9.70 8.22 22.41
CA GLU A 469 -10.40 9.14 23.31
C GLU A 469 -10.94 8.41 24.56
N GLU A 470 -11.54 7.23 24.40
CA GLU A 470 -11.97 6.41 25.53
C GLU A 470 -10.81 5.97 26.43
N LEU A 471 -9.68 5.58 25.84
CA LEU A 471 -8.48 5.21 26.58
C LEU A 471 -7.91 6.41 27.35
N GLN A 472 -7.84 7.58 26.71
CA GLN A 472 -7.42 8.82 27.36
C GLN A 472 -8.37 9.20 28.51
N ALA A 473 -9.68 9.07 28.34
CA ALA A 473 -10.66 9.33 29.39
C ALA A 473 -10.46 8.40 30.59
N LYS A 474 -10.25 7.09 30.36
CA LYS A 474 -9.97 6.12 31.43
C LYS A 474 -8.66 6.40 32.15
N VAL A 475 -7.62 6.80 31.44
CA VAL A 475 -6.33 7.16 32.06
C VAL A 475 -6.46 8.43 32.91
N ARG A 476 -7.17 9.45 32.43
CA ARG A 476 -7.46 10.65 33.22
C ARG A 476 -8.27 10.32 34.48
N GLN A 477 -9.28 9.46 34.37
CA GLN A 477 -10.07 9.01 35.52
C GLN A 477 -9.19 8.26 36.54
N LEU A 478 -8.30 7.40 36.07
CA LEU A 478 -7.32 6.71 36.93
C LEU A 478 -6.39 7.71 37.64
N MET A 479 -5.86 8.70 36.91
CA MET A 479 -5.04 9.76 37.50
C MET A 479 -5.82 10.58 38.53
N GLY A 480 -7.09 10.90 38.27
CA GLY A 480 -7.98 11.56 39.21
C GLY A 480 -8.14 10.77 40.51
N ASN A 481 -8.48 9.48 40.40
CA ASN A 481 -8.62 8.59 41.55
C ASN A 481 -7.33 8.47 42.38
N CYS A 482 -6.17 8.49 41.73
CA CYS A 482 -4.90 8.42 42.43
C CYS A 482 -4.49 9.77 43.05
N LYS A 483 -4.85 10.89 42.42
CA LYS A 483 -4.67 12.23 42.98
C LYS A 483 -5.50 12.41 44.25
N GLU A 484 -6.75 11.93 44.25
CA GLU A 484 -7.60 11.88 45.45
C GLU A 484 -6.99 11.06 46.60
N ARG A 485 -6.11 10.11 46.28
CA ARG A 485 -5.36 9.30 47.26
C ARG A 485 -4.00 9.90 47.66
N GLY A 486 -3.64 11.07 47.15
CA GLY A 486 -2.37 11.74 47.46
C GLY A 486 -1.15 11.22 46.69
N MET A 487 -1.34 10.37 45.67
CA MET A 487 -0.24 9.78 44.87
C MET A 487 0.14 10.62 43.64
N GLU A 488 -0.11 11.93 43.67
CA GLU A 488 0.09 12.81 42.48
C GLU A 488 1.55 12.86 42.02
N LYS A 489 2.49 13.00 42.97
CA LYS A 489 3.93 13.11 42.66
C LYS A 489 4.49 11.83 42.04
N GLU A 490 4.13 10.68 42.60
CA GLU A 490 4.58 9.36 42.14
C GLU A 490 4.08 9.08 40.71
N ILE A 491 2.84 9.47 40.41
CA ILE A 491 2.27 9.30 39.07
C ILE A 491 2.91 10.23 38.06
N ASP A 492 3.19 11.47 38.42
CA ASP A 492 3.89 12.40 37.53
C ASP A 492 5.31 11.92 37.22
N GLU A 493 6.03 11.36 38.20
CA GLU A 493 7.33 10.73 37.98
C GLU A 493 7.23 9.51 37.06
N ILE A 494 6.27 8.60 37.31
CA ILE A 494 6.04 7.42 36.44
C ILE A 494 5.67 7.86 35.01
N ALA A 495 4.77 8.82 34.86
CA ALA A 495 4.36 9.36 33.56
C ALA A 495 5.53 10.02 32.82
N THR A 496 6.44 10.67 33.55
CA THR A 496 7.68 11.24 32.99
C THR A 496 8.63 10.14 32.55
N ASN A 497 8.86 9.12 33.39
CA ASN A 497 9.78 8.02 33.13
C ASN A 497 9.35 7.14 31.94
N ILE A 498 8.04 6.93 31.76
CA ILE A 498 7.49 6.14 30.64
C ILE A 498 7.36 7.01 29.36
N GLY A 499 7.56 8.33 29.45
CA GLY A 499 7.36 9.25 28.33
C GLY A 499 5.89 9.53 28.01
N LEU A 500 4.96 9.13 28.88
CA LEU A 500 3.53 9.37 28.75
C LEU A 500 3.15 10.81 29.07
N LYS A 501 4.00 11.56 29.79
CA LYS A 501 3.73 12.96 30.16
C LYS A 501 3.29 13.81 28.97
N ARG A 502 3.96 13.69 27.82
CA ARG A 502 3.61 14.46 26.62
C ARG A 502 2.22 14.09 26.06
N VAL A 503 1.85 12.81 26.12
CA VAL A 503 0.54 12.32 25.65
C VAL A 503 -0.57 12.75 26.61
N LEU A 504 -0.30 12.72 27.91
CA LEU A 504 -1.23 13.13 28.96
C LEU A 504 -1.43 14.65 29.01
N SER A 505 -0.40 15.43 28.68
CA SER A 505 -0.47 16.89 28.60
C SER A 505 -1.12 17.38 27.30
N CYS A 506 -1.40 16.52 26.31
CA CYS A 506 -2.14 16.94 25.13
C CYS A 506 -3.60 17.23 25.52
N PRO A 507 -4.09 18.47 25.32
CA PRO A 507 -5.50 18.79 25.54
C PRO A 507 -6.36 17.89 24.62
N SER A 508 -7.49 17.41 25.15
CA SER A 508 -8.42 16.67 24.28
C SER A 508 -8.97 17.60 23.21
N ARG A 509 -9.52 17.03 22.14
CA ARG A 509 -10.17 17.83 21.10
C ARG A 509 -11.35 18.63 21.67
N PHE A 510 -12.04 18.09 22.67
CA PHE A 510 -13.05 18.80 23.44
C PHE A 510 -12.47 19.96 24.25
N ASP A 511 -11.31 19.79 24.91
CA ASP A 511 -10.64 20.86 25.67
C ASP A 511 -10.24 22.02 24.74
N ILE A 512 -9.75 21.70 23.54
CA ILE A 512 -9.41 22.71 22.51
C ILE A 512 -10.67 23.44 22.04
N LEU A 513 -11.73 22.71 21.69
CA LEU A 513 -13.01 23.30 21.26
C LEU A 513 -13.66 24.12 22.37
N TYR A 514 -13.56 23.68 23.61
CA TYR A 514 -14.06 24.38 24.78
C TYR A 514 -13.28 25.68 25.01
N GLN A 515 -11.95 25.64 24.94
CA GLN A 515 -11.11 26.84 25.01
C GLN A 515 -11.41 27.82 23.87
N ASP A 516 -11.59 27.33 22.64
CA ASP A 516 -11.94 28.17 21.50
C ASP A 516 -13.33 28.81 21.67
N ALA A 517 -14.32 28.04 22.13
CA ALA A 517 -15.65 28.57 22.46
C ALA A 517 -15.59 29.61 23.58
N PHE A 518 -14.77 29.40 24.60
CA PHE A 518 -14.56 30.34 25.70
C PHE A 518 -13.90 31.64 25.22
N LEU A 519 -12.83 31.54 24.43
CA LEU A 519 -12.18 32.70 23.81
C LEU A 519 -13.13 33.48 22.88
N ARG A 520 -14.02 32.77 22.19
CA ARG A 520 -15.05 33.39 21.35
C ARG A 520 -16.09 34.12 22.18
N MET A 521 -16.51 33.56 23.31
CA MET A 521 -17.38 34.26 24.28
C MET A 521 -16.70 35.50 24.85
N GLU A 522 -15.44 35.41 25.30
CA GLU A 522 -14.70 36.56 25.79
C GLU A 522 -14.59 37.66 24.73
N ARG A 523 -14.34 37.30 23.47
CA ARG A 523 -14.29 38.27 22.37
C ARG A 523 -15.64 38.95 22.17
N LEU A 524 -16.75 38.21 22.26
CA LEU A 524 -18.10 38.77 22.18
C LEU A 524 -18.43 39.67 23.38
N GLU A 525 -17.98 39.32 24.58
CA GLU A 525 -18.14 40.15 25.78
C GLU A 525 -17.33 41.44 25.66
N ARG A 526 -16.09 41.38 25.17
CA ARG A 526 -15.28 42.58 24.88
C ARG A 526 -15.96 43.47 23.84
N LEU A 527 -16.53 42.91 22.78
CA LEU A 527 -17.28 43.67 21.79
C LEU A 527 -18.54 44.30 22.41
N ARG A 528 -19.29 43.58 23.24
CA ARG A 528 -20.45 44.14 23.96
C ARG A 528 -20.04 45.28 24.88
N ALA A 529 -18.93 45.14 25.60
CA ALA A 529 -18.39 46.18 26.46
C ALA A 529 -17.95 47.41 25.65
N GLN A 530 -17.30 47.20 24.49
CA GLN A 530 -16.94 48.28 23.56
C GLN A 530 -18.18 49.01 23.02
N PHE A 531 -19.20 48.30 22.54
CA PHE A 531 -20.44 48.91 22.09
C PHE A 531 -21.17 49.67 23.20
N GLN A 532 -21.17 49.16 24.44
CA GLN A 532 -21.73 49.88 25.59
C GLN A 532 -20.93 51.13 25.93
N ALA A 533 -19.60 51.06 25.86
CA ALA A 533 -18.71 52.20 26.07
C ALA A 533 -18.86 53.26 24.96
N GLU A 534 -18.98 52.85 23.69
CA GLU A 534 -19.26 53.75 22.58
C GLU A 534 -20.62 54.42 22.74
N ARG A 535 -21.65 53.66 23.11
CA ARG A 535 -23.01 54.19 23.31
C ARG A 535 -23.13 55.13 24.52
N SER A 536 -22.33 54.91 25.57
CA SER A 536 -22.29 55.81 26.74
C SER A 536 -21.34 56.99 26.54
N GLY A 537 -20.30 56.84 25.73
CA GLY A 537 -19.35 57.89 25.34
C GLY A 537 -19.88 58.79 24.22
N SER A 538 -20.76 58.30 23.35
CA SER A 538 -21.47 59.08 22.33
C SER A 538 -22.66 59.84 22.90
N ASN A 539 -22.44 60.52 24.03
CA ASN A 539 -23.37 61.46 24.64
C ASN A 539 -23.40 62.79 23.86
N GLN A 540 -23.37 62.72 22.52
CA GLN A 540 -23.80 63.79 21.65
C GLN A 540 -25.27 63.52 21.36
N GLU A 541 -26.11 64.45 21.82
CA GLU A 541 -27.55 64.56 21.60
C GLU A 541 -27.91 64.49 20.11
N ALA A 542 -27.86 63.29 19.53
CA ALA A 542 -28.67 62.98 18.37
C ALA A 542 -30.04 62.57 18.93
N PRO A 543 -31.14 63.28 18.60
CA PRO A 543 -32.46 62.90 19.08
C PRO A 543 -32.74 61.49 18.55
N GLU A 544 -32.75 60.50 19.44
CA GLU A 544 -33.27 59.17 19.17
C GLU A 544 -34.77 59.32 18.86
N ALA A 545 -35.08 59.71 17.63
CA ALA A 545 -36.33 59.39 16.97
C ALA A 545 -36.38 57.86 16.90
N SER A 546 -36.85 57.34 18.03
CA SER A 546 -37.04 55.95 18.41
C SER A 546 -37.24 55.05 17.20
N VAL A 547 -36.27 54.17 16.93
CA VAL A 547 -36.40 53.08 15.95
C VAL A 547 -37.64 52.22 16.24
N ARG A 548 -38.14 52.22 17.49
CA ARG A 548 -39.46 51.67 17.84
C ARG A 548 -40.61 52.38 17.12
N SER A 549 -40.58 53.71 16.95
CA SER A 549 -41.59 54.42 16.15
C SER A 549 -41.54 54.02 14.67
N LEU A 550 -40.35 53.84 14.09
CA LEU A 550 -40.20 53.37 12.70
C LEU A 550 -40.63 51.91 12.49
N ILE A 551 -40.48 51.06 13.50
CA ILE A 551 -40.97 49.67 13.47
C ILE A 551 -42.49 49.63 13.67
N GLU A 552 -43.04 50.47 14.54
CA GLU A 552 -44.50 50.60 14.75
C GLU A 552 -45.23 51.16 13.51
N HIS A 553 -44.53 51.91 12.65
CA HIS A 553 -45.08 52.45 11.39
C HIS A 553 -44.66 51.64 10.16
N SER A 554 -44.03 50.48 10.36
CA SER A 554 -43.63 49.62 9.25
C SER A 554 -44.85 48.99 8.57
N PRO A 555 -44.97 49.05 7.23
CA PRO A 555 -46.08 48.47 6.47
C PRO A 555 -46.31 46.97 6.74
N LEU A 556 -45.27 46.27 7.20
CA LEU A 556 -45.33 44.84 7.52
C LEU A 556 -46.12 44.56 8.80
N VAL A 557 -46.07 45.44 9.80
CA VAL A 557 -46.89 45.31 11.02
C VAL A 557 -48.36 45.59 10.69
N ILE A 558 -48.61 46.57 9.81
CA ILE A 558 -49.96 46.87 9.30
C ILE A 558 -50.52 45.69 8.48
N LEU A 559 -49.70 45.04 7.64
CA LEU A 559 -50.11 43.84 6.89
C LEU A 559 -50.38 42.65 7.82
N GLN A 560 -49.60 42.47 8.88
CA GLN A 560 -49.82 41.41 9.86
C GLN A 560 -51.10 41.65 10.67
N GLN A 561 -51.41 42.91 10.97
CA GLN A 561 -52.64 43.30 11.68
C GLN A 561 -53.88 43.17 10.79
N LEU A 562 -53.79 43.53 9.51
CA LEU A 562 -54.84 43.32 8.50
C LEU A 562 -55.09 41.82 8.21
N LEU A 563 -54.06 40.98 8.29
CA LEU A 563 -54.20 39.53 8.16
C LEU A 563 -54.80 38.88 9.42
N SER A 564 -54.55 39.45 10.61
CA SER A 564 -55.20 38.98 11.85
C SER A 564 -56.64 39.45 12.02
N GLU A 565 -57.04 40.55 11.38
CA GLU A 565 -58.40 41.12 11.42
C GLU A 565 -59.25 40.80 10.17
N GLY A 566 -58.87 39.76 9.42
CA GLY A 566 -59.66 39.28 8.28
C GLY A 566 -61.11 38.91 8.67
N PRO A 567 -62.12 39.29 7.87
CA PRO A 567 -63.53 39.11 8.20
C PRO A 567 -63.87 37.63 8.41
N ALA A 568 -64.62 37.35 9.47
CA ALA A 568 -65.04 36.03 9.95
C ALA A 568 -65.96 35.23 8.99
N GLY A 569 -65.83 35.38 7.67
CA GLY A 569 -66.78 34.88 6.67
C GLY A 569 -66.28 33.82 5.69
N PHE A 570 -64.98 33.54 5.58
CA PHE A 570 -64.48 32.55 4.62
C PHE A 570 -64.07 31.24 5.29
N ALA A 571 -65.07 30.47 5.70
CA ALA A 571 -64.93 29.05 6.00
C ALA A 571 -64.75 28.26 4.69
N LEU A 572 -63.50 28.09 4.23
CA LEU A 572 -63.18 27.05 3.26
C LEU A 572 -63.00 25.72 4.00
N GLN A 573 -64.03 24.89 3.90
CA GLN A 573 -63.94 23.44 4.10
C GLN A 573 -62.83 22.87 3.20
N GLY A 574 -61.80 22.26 3.79
CA GLY A 574 -60.74 21.60 3.02
C GLY A 574 -59.77 20.88 3.95
N GLY A 575 -59.98 19.57 4.12
CA GLY A 575 -59.38 18.71 5.13
C GLY A 575 -57.85 18.79 5.33
N SER A 576 -57.46 18.88 6.61
CA SER A 576 -56.12 18.53 7.09
C SER A 576 -55.92 17.01 7.10
N PRO A 577 -54.78 16.48 6.61
CA PRO A 577 -54.43 15.07 6.80
C PRO A 577 -54.02 14.80 8.25
N LYS A 578 -54.82 13.99 8.94
CA LYS A 578 -54.54 13.50 10.30
C LYS A 578 -53.27 12.63 10.31
N ARG A 579 -52.26 13.08 11.07
CA ARG A 579 -51.24 12.22 11.69
C ARG A 579 -51.95 11.11 12.49
N ARG A 580 -51.80 9.85 12.05
CA ARG A 580 -52.26 8.67 12.79
C ARG A 580 -51.07 8.05 13.50
N LEU A 581 -50.99 8.27 14.82
CA LEU A 581 -50.23 7.46 15.75
C LEU A 581 -50.85 6.06 15.81
N LEU A 582 -50.04 5.01 15.64
CA LEU A 582 -50.37 3.68 16.13
C LEU A 582 -49.20 3.15 16.97
N HIS A 583 -49.48 3.09 18.27
CA HIS A 583 -48.89 2.18 19.23
C HIS A 583 -49.52 0.79 19.03
N SER A 584 -48.72 -0.27 18.89
CA SER A 584 -49.12 -1.59 19.37
C SER A 584 -47.89 -2.40 19.77
N GLN A 585 -47.90 -2.83 21.03
CA GLN A 585 -46.99 -3.78 21.62
C GLN A 585 -47.37 -5.22 21.24
N SER A 586 -46.41 -6.12 21.50
CA SER A 586 -46.56 -7.52 21.96
C SER A 586 -46.29 -8.67 20.98
N GLU A 587 -45.20 -9.38 21.31
CA GLU A 587 -45.08 -10.83 21.52
C GLU A 587 -44.92 -11.85 20.36
N ARG A 588 -43.72 -12.48 20.40
CA ARG A 588 -43.38 -13.92 20.33
C ARG A 588 -44.32 -14.85 19.53
N THR A 589 -43.77 -15.58 18.54
CA THR A 589 -43.55 -17.06 18.59
C THR A 589 -42.95 -17.64 17.29
N ALA A 590 -41.97 -18.53 17.50
CA ALA A 590 -41.64 -19.79 16.80
C ALA A 590 -41.66 -19.98 15.26
N VAL A 591 -40.51 -20.52 14.80
CA VAL A 591 -40.14 -21.36 13.61
C VAL A 591 -41.10 -22.59 13.52
N PRO A 592 -41.40 -23.26 12.36
CA PRO A 592 -40.38 -23.88 11.48
C PRO A 592 -40.62 -24.07 9.96
N ALA A 593 -39.47 -24.38 9.33
CA ALA A 593 -39.16 -25.20 8.14
C ALA A 593 -40.27 -25.66 7.16
N SER A 594 -39.98 -25.61 5.86
CA SER A 594 -39.59 -26.79 5.05
C SER A 594 -39.73 -26.55 3.53
N SER A 595 -38.75 -27.10 2.78
CA SER A 595 -38.85 -27.77 1.46
C SER A 595 -39.57 -27.12 0.27
N ALA A 596 -38.86 -26.96 -0.85
CA ALA A 596 -38.84 -27.95 -1.94
C ALA A 596 -38.35 -27.35 -3.28
N SER A 597 -37.28 -27.91 -3.85
CA SER A 597 -37.04 -27.96 -5.30
C SER A 597 -38.13 -28.81 -5.98
N PRO A 598 -38.35 -28.73 -7.30
CA PRO A 598 -37.61 -29.65 -8.18
C PRO A 598 -37.38 -29.21 -9.65
N ALA A 599 -36.48 -29.97 -10.28
CA ALA A 599 -36.51 -30.50 -11.64
C ALA A 599 -36.02 -29.66 -12.85
N SER A 600 -34.88 -30.13 -13.37
CA SER A 600 -34.46 -30.12 -14.78
C SER A 600 -35.48 -30.79 -15.72
N PRO A 601 -35.30 -30.63 -17.05
CA PRO A 601 -35.35 -31.82 -17.90
C PRO A 601 -34.19 -31.92 -18.90
N THR A 602 -33.69 -33.14 -18.99
CA THR A 602 -32.92 -33.74 -20.09
C THR A 602 -33.74 -33.81 -21.39
N GLY A 603 -33.10 -33.62 -22.55
CA GLY A 603 -33.69 -33.91 -23.86
C GLY A 603 -32.64 -34.04 -24.98
N ARG A 604 -32.56 -35.23 -25.57
CA ARG A 604 -31.62 -35.75 -26.58
C ARG A 604 -31.66 -35.07 -27.97
N SER A 605 -30.51 -35.13 -28.66
CA SER A 605 -30.20 -35.15 -30.12
C SER A 605 -31.18 -35.98 -31.01
N PRO A 606 -31.10 -36.02 -32.37
CA PRO A 606 -29.97 -35.69 -33.29
C PRO A 606 -30.34 -35.02 -34.64
N GLY A 607 -29.33 -34.67 -35.47
CA GLY A 607 -29.56 -34.36 -36.89
C GLY A 607 -28.35 -33.76 -37.62
N ALA A 608 -27.71 -34.57 -38.44
CA ALA A 608 -26.63 -34.21 -39.35
C ALA A 608 -27.13 -33.42 -40.58
N ALA A 609 -26.36 -32.43 -41.05
CA ALA A 609 -26.36 -32.02 -42.45
C ALA A 609 -25.03 -31.34 -42.82
N THR A 610 -24.26 -32.10 -43.59
CA THR A 610 -23.09 -31.75 -44.38
C THR A 610 -23.36 -30.61 -45.36
N ILE A 611 -22.61 -29.50 -45.29
CA ILE A 611 -22.45 -28.56 -46.42
C ILE A 611 -20.98 -28.12 -46.50
N ALA A 612 -20.31 -28.55 -47.57
CA ALA A 612 -19.00 -28.09 -48.00
C ALA A 612 -19.09 -26.72 -48.70
N PRO A 613 -17.99 -25.95 -48.73
CA PRO A 613 -17.72 -25.13 -49.90
C PRO A 613 -16.35 -25.40 -50.53
N ARG A 614 -16.35 -25.14 -51.84
CA ARG A 614 -15.37 -25.47 -52.88
C ARG A 614 -14.05 -24.67 -52.79
N PRO A 615 -12.98 -25.14 -53.48
CA PRO A 615 -11.67 -24.48 -53.54
C PRO A 615 -11.51 -23.64 -54.82
N PHE A 616 -10.77 -22.52 -54.77
CA PHE A 616 -10.06 -21.83 -55.87
C PHE A 616 -9.27 -20.62 -55.30
N PRO A 617 -8.29 -20.02 -56.01
CA PRO A 617 -7.16 -20.55 -56.78
C PRO A 617 -5.80 -19.95 -56.27
N PRO A 618 -4.62 -20.35 -56.80
CA PRO A 618 -3.32 -19.93 -56.28
C PRO A 618 -2.93 -18.53 -56.77
N SER A 619 -2.58 -17.64 -55.85
CA SER A 619 -1.96 -16.34 -56.18
C SER A 619 -0.45 -16.43 -56.14
N ALA A 620 0.16 -15.85 -57.17
CA ALA A 620 1.55 -15.92 -57.53
C ALA A 620 2.40 -14.81 -56.88
N HIS A 621 3.72 -15.05 -56.88
CA HIS A 621 4.82 -14.07 -56.79
C HIS A 621 4.93 -13.19 -55.54
N ALA A 622 5.72 -13.66 -54.57
CA ALA A 622 6.39 -12.80 -53.59
C ALA A 622 7.85 -12.51 -54.05
N PRO A 623 8.27 -11.24 -54.18
CA PRO A 623 9.67 -10.90 -54.46
C PRO A 623 10.55 -11.01 -53.21
N LYS A 624 11.76 -11.56 -53.43
CA LYS A 624 12.89 -11.65 -52.51
C LYS A 624 13.25 -10.28 -51.92
N ALA A 625 13.15 -10.14 -50.60
CA ALA A 625 13.79 -9.05 -49.85
C ALA A 625 15.23 -9.47 -49.44
N PRO A 626 16.23 -8.59 -49.59
CA PRO A 626 17.62 -8.88 -49.24
C PRO A 626 17.90 -8.78 -47.73
N SER A 627 18.84 -9.60 -47.28
CA SER A 627 19.35 -9.72 -45.91
C SER A 627 20.00 -8.43 -45.38
N PRO A 628 19.75 -8.04 -44.11
CA PRO A 628 20.51 -6.98 -43.47
C PRO A 628 21.87 -7.50 -42.99
N LYS A 629 22.95 -6.87 -43.48
CA LYS A 629 24.33 -7.03 -43.00
C LYS A 629 24.45 -6.49 -41.58
N ALA A 630 25.14 -7.25 -40.72
CA ALA A 630 25.50 -6.85 -39.37
C ALA A 630 26.43 -5.61 -39.37
N PRO A 631 26.25 -4.66 -38.43
CA PRO A 631 27.11 -3.49 -38.32
C PRO A 631 28.46 -3.83 -37.66
N HIS A 632 29.53 -3.32 -38.28
CA HIS A 632 30.89 -3.34 -37.76
C HIS A 632 31.00 -2.56 -36.44
N ALA A 633 31.64 -3.17 -35.45
CA ALA A 633 32.00 -2.55 -34.18
C ALA A 633 33.03 -1.41 -34.39
N PRO A 634 32.85 -0.22 -33.79
CA PRO A 634 33.88 0.80 -33.76
C PRO A 634 34.96 0.48 -32.72
N ARG A 635 36.21 0.61 -33.19
CA ARG A 635 37.46 0.47 -32.43
C ARG A 635 37.54 1.50 -31.32
N SER A 636 37.84 1.05 -30.11
CA SER A 636 38.21 1.91 -28.96
C SER A 636 39.56 2.59 -29.20
N PRO A 637 39.70 3.90 -28.92
CA PRO A 637 41.00 4.56 -28.96
C PRO A 637 41.83 4.23 -27.70
N VAL A 638 43.03 3.72 -27.97
CA VAL A 638 44.19 3.66 -27.07
C VAL A 638 44.67 5.09 -26.80
N LEU A 639 45.00 5.45 -25.55
CA LEU A 639 46.11 6.35 -25.16
C LEU A 639 46.28 6.38 -23.61
N PRO A 640 47.44 6.83 -23.07
CA PRO A 640 48.17 6.16 -21.98
C PRO A 640 48.42 7.05 -20.73
N GLY A 641 49.02 6.48 -19.68
CA GLY A 641 49.68 7.23 -18.58
C GLY A 641 49.27 6.75 -17.19
N LEU A 642 50.08 5.92 -16.52
CA LEU A 642 51.10 6.26 -15.53
C LEU A 642 50.59 6.65 -14.12
N ARG A 643 50.59 5.64 -13.21
CA ARG A 643 51.06 5.57 -11.78
C ARG A 643 50.57 6.64 -10.74
N PRO A 644 50.68 6.41 -9.40
CA PRO A 644 51.33 5.31 -8.67
C PRO A 644 50.49 4.61 -7.56
N ARG A 645 51.02 3.44 -7.16
CA ARG A 645 50.71 2.67 -5.95
C ARG A 645 50.78 3.52 -4.68
N LEU A 646 49.74 3.45 -3.86
CA LEU A 646 49.83 3.74 -2.42
C LEU A 646 49.72 2.43 -1.64
N HIS A 647 50.80 2.11 -0.94
CA HIS A 647 50.83 1.12 0.15
C HIS A 647 49.94 1.63 1.29
N VAL A 648 48.93 0.85 1.69
CA VAL A 648 48.27 1.04 2.98
C VAL A 648 48.64 -0.14 3.85
N SER A 649 49.46 0.18 4.86
CA SER A 649 49.93 -0.67 5.93
C SER A 649 48.75 -1.09 6.82
N ALA A 650 48.66 -2.38 7.10
CA ALA A 650 47.79 -2.95 8.11
C ALA A 650 48.41 -2.70 9.50
N SER A 651 47.72 -1.93 10.35
CA SER A 651 48.02 -1.84 11.78
C SER A 651 46.90 -2.52 12.58
N ALA A 652 47.24 -3.64 13.19
CA ALA A 652 46.43 -4.31 14.20
C ALA A 652 46.52 -3.56 15.53
N PRO A 653 45.42 -3.38 16.29
CA PRO A 653 45.48 -2.93 17.66
C PRO A 653 45.82 -4.10 18.59
N SER A 654 47.01 -4.01 19.20
CA SER A 654 47.49 -4.87 20.28
C SER A 654 46.77 -4.59 21.60
N LEU A 655 46.42 -5.67 22.30
CA LEU A 655 45.93 -5.68 23.68
C LEU A 655 47.06 -5.31 24.65
N PRO A 656 46.80 -4.48 25.68
CA PRO A 656 47.75 -4.32 26.79
C PRO A 656 47.51 -5.39 27.87
N CYS A 657 48.38 -6.40 27.88
CA CYS A 657 48.70 -7.17 29.08
C CYS A 657 49.53 -6.30 30.03
N ALA A 658 49.00 -6.00 31.22
CA ALA A 658 49.80 -5.49 32.34
C ALA A 658 49.20 -5.97 33.67
N LEU A 659 49.71 -7.08 34.17
CA LEU A 659 49.63 -7.47 35.58
C LEU A 659 50.88 -6.93 36.30
N PRO A 660 50.75 -6.28 37.46
CA PRO A 660 51.87 -6.07 38.36
C PRO A 660 52.03 -7.27 39.32
N PRO A 661 53.28 -7.62 39.71
CA PRO A 661 53.55 -8.68 40.68
C PRO A 661 53.55 -8.12 42.12
N LEU A 662 53.73 -9.03 43.11
CA LEU A 662 53.95 -8.81 44.56
C LEU A 662 52.65 -8.92 45.41
N TRP A 663 52.51 -9.70 46.51
CA TRP A 663 53.46 -10.16 47.53
C TRP A 663 53.19 -11.57 48.08
N LYS A 664 54.27 -12.12 48.67
CA LYS A 664 54.35 -13.30 49.54
C LYS A 664 53.62 -13.12 50.88
N LYS A 665 53.27 -14.30 51.44
CA LYS A 665 53.33 -14.77 52.86
C LYS A 665 51.99 -15.05 53.53
N ARG A 666 51.92 -16.31 54.03
CA ARG A 666 51.50 -16.80 55.37
C ARG A 666 50.25 -16.13 55.97
N GLN A 667 49.21 -16.86 56.33
CA GLN A 667 49.20 -17.98 57.28
C GLN A 667 47.96 -18.85 57.06
#